data_AF-A0A1G7A8F3-F1
#
_entry.id   AF-A0A1G7A8F3-F1
#
_cell.length_a   1.000
_cell.length_b   1.000
_cell.length_c   1.000
_cell.angle_alpha   90.00
_cell.angle_beta   90.00
_cell.angle_gamma   90.00
#
_symmetry.space_group_name_H-M   'P 1'
#
loop_
_entity.id
_entity.type
_entity.pdbx_description
1 polymer ?
#
loop_
_entity_poly.entity_id
_entity_poly.type
_entity_poly.pdbx_seq_one_letter_code
_entity_poly.pdbx_strand_id
1 'polypeptide(L)'
;LKVNGRRILFRGVNRHEWDPDTGRTLSVETMRRDLELMKRHNVNAVRTSHYPPDRRFLDLCDELGVWVIDECDLETHGFDFLSLRENPAKDPAWREACLDRMARMVERDKNHPSVIMWSLGNECREGENLEAMAAWAKERDAGRPIHYECDLDAKYVDVVSRMYVEPAELERIGRREEDPCEDPALDEHRRSLPFILCEYAHAMGNGPGGLSEYQRLFEQYPRLQGGFVWEWIDHGVRRRAEDGREWFAYGGDFGEPIHDGNFVADGLVFPDRTPSPGLIEYKKVVEPVQIRIDPQAATVTVANGYDFADTAHLRFTWRIEDDGEPVANGALDMPTTAAGASASVPWPDELRKAAVSDAEGERWLTVSAHLAADTDWAAAGLEISWGQAPISVPVAPLPTGPGAAPETTADGRALGPAVFDAFGRLTALGGIELAGPRLDLWRAPADNDRVAWGHTDLATKWRGRGLALDRLEHKTLAVEAASGELVVATRVGAAGADKSIDAVYRWCTDATAPGRLWLTVEVTPHGEWDVPIPRLGLRLAVPTLLDQVEWFGGGPGEAYADSRAAARIGRFRSTVAGLQTPYVFPQENGSRIDVRRATLSGGGRSLGFLGAPSFALTVRPWTSEDLDAAKHPTDLVERDRLYVNLDAALHGLGSASCGPGVLPQYRLEAQPTAFTIGFEAIHPEWSGQ
;
A
#
# COMPACT_ATOMS: atom_id res chain seq x y z
N LEU A 1 -3.01 23.24 -16.19
CA LEU A 1 -2.30 24.30 -15.45
C LEU A 1 -0.89 24.36 -16.01
N LYS A 2 -0.26 25.54 -16.06
CA LYS A 2 1.12 25.68 -16.53
C LYS A 2 1.87 26.68 -15.66
N VAL A 3 3.12 26.37 -15.36
CA VAL A 3 4.08 27.28 -14.70
C VAL A 3 5.26 27.45 -15.64
N ASN A 4 5.73 28.68 -15.83
CA ASN A 4 6.82 29.00 -16.76
C ASN A 4 6.61 28.40 -18.17
N GLY A 5 5.36 28.40 -18.64
CA GLY A 5 4.97 27.88 -19.97
C GLY A 5 4.87 26.35 -20.08
N ARG A 6 5.20 25.59 -19.04
CA ARG A 6 5.16 24.11 -19.04
C ARG A 6 4.04 23.57 -18.16
N ARG A 7 3.43 22.46 -18.58
CA ARG A 7 2.53 21.68 -17.72
C ARG A 7 3.35 21.18 -16.53
N ILE A 8 2.73 21.16 -15.35
CA ILE A 8 3.28 20.52 -14.17
C ILE A 8 2.43 19.31 -13.79
N LEU A 9 3.04 18.34 -13.12
CA LEU A 9 2.33 17.20 -12.55
C LEU A 9 2.49 17.22 -11.02
N PHE A 10 1.37 17.38 -10.31
CA PHE A 10 1.32 17.31 -8.86
C PHE A 10 1.49 15.88 -8.36
N ARG A 11 2.46 15.72 -7.47
CA ARG A 11 2.71 14.54 -6.66
C ARG A 11 2.55 15.03 -5.23
N GLY A 12 1.30 15.30 -4.89
CA GLY A 12 0.94 16.11 -3.75
C GLY A 12 0.53 15.30 -2.53
N VAL A 13 0.53 15.97 -1.39
CA VAL A 13 -0.09 15.51 -0.14
C VAL A 13 -0.88 16.66 0.49
N ASN A 14 -1.99 16.34 1.15
CA ASN A 14 -2.65 17.25 2.08
C ASN A 14 -1.87 17.27 3.38
N ARG A 15 -1.62 18.45 3.94
CA ARG A 15 -0.81 18.60 5.16
C ARG A 15 -1.53 19.47 6.18
N HIS A 16 -2.03 18.82 7.22
CA HIS A 16 -2.35 19.46 8.49
C HIS A 16 -1.10 19.76 9.33
N GLU A 17 -1.19 20.75 10.22
CA GLU A 17 -0.13 21.03 11.19
C GLU A 17 -0.36 20.22 12.47
N TRP A 18 0.44 19.16 12.67
CA TRP A 18 0.27 18.29 13.83
C TRP A 18 1.56 17.73 14.42
N ASP A 19 1.70 17.83 15.73
CA ASP A 19 2.70 17.13 16.53
C ASP A 19 1.99 16.32 17.62
N PRO A 20 2.37 15.04 17.84
CA PRO A 20 1.67 14.16 18.78
C PRO A 20 1.78 14.62 20.24
N ASP A 21 2.71 15.53 20.56
CA ASP A 21 2.98 16.04 21.90
C ASP A 21 2.50 17.49 22.07
N THR A 22 2.54 18.32 21.02
CA THR A 22 2.15 19.76 21.08
C THR A 22 0.93 20.15 20.24
N GLY A 23 0.26 19.18 19.61
CA GLY A 23 -0.92 19.40 18.77
C GLY A 23 -0.59 20.27 17.56
N ARG A 24 -1.37 21.33 17.30
CA ARG A 24 -1.17 22.24 16.16
C ARG A 24 0.06 23.14 16.24
N THR A 25 0.83 23.09 17.35
CA THR A 25 2.04 23.92 17.48
C THR A 25 3.23 23.13 16.96
N LEU A 26 3.83 23.59 15.86
CA LEU A 26 5.03 22.98 15.28
C LEU A 26 6.28 23.84 15.49
N SER A 27 7.41 23.18 15.70
CA SER A 27 8.73 23.82 15.59
C SER A 27 9.11 24.00 14.11
N VAL A 28 10.00 24.94 13.80
CA VAL A 28 10.50 25.13 12.43
C VAL A 28 11.29 23.90 11.98
N GLU A 29 11.96 23.25 12.91
CA GLU A 29 12.68 22.00 12.71
C GLU A 29 11.73 20.86 12.32
N THR A 30 10.55 20.77 12.97
CA THR A 30 9.51 19.80 12.61
C THR A 30 8.95 20.09 11.21
N MET A 31 8.65 21.35 10.91
CA MET A 31 8.18 21.77 9.57
C MET A 31 9.19 21.41 8.48
N ARG A 32 10.48 21.69 8.71
CA ARG A 32 11.56 21.32 7.78
C ARG A 32 11.68 19.82 7.64
N ARG A 33 11.61 19.06 8.73
CA ARG A 33 11.67 17.59 8.71
C ARG A 33 10.54 17.00 7.85
N ASP A 34 9.33 17.55 7.95
CA ASP A 34 8.20 17.13 7.10
C ASP A 34 8.54 17.34 5.62
N LEU A 35 8.99 18.54 5.23
CA LEU A 35 9.34 18.85 3.84
C LEU A 35 10.52 18.02 3.32
N GLU A 36 11.57 17.80 4.12
CA GLU A 36 12.67 16.93 3.74
C GLU A 36 12.19 15.49 3.51
N LEU A 37 11.31 14.99 4.38
CA LEU A 37 10.75 13.64 4.26
C LEU A 37 9.88 13.53 3.00
N MET A 38 9.05 14.54 2.72
CA MET A 38 8.27 14.66 1.48
C MET A 38 9.19 14.58 0.24
N LYS A 39 10.24 15.40 0.18
CA LYS A 39 11.19 15.41 -0.96
C LYS A 39 11.91 14.08 -1.14
N ARG A 40 12.29 13.41 -0.04
CA ARG A 40 12.91 12.07 -0.06
C ARG A 40 11.96 10.97 -0.58
N HIS A 41 10.66 11.25 -0.62
CA HIS A 41 9.61 10.38 -1.13
C HIS A 41 8.95 10.90 -2.40
N ASN A 42 9.69 11.71 -3.18
CA ASN A 42 9.28 12.21 -4.50
C ASN A 42 8.04 13.13 -4.51
N VAL A 43 7.57 13.58 -3.34
CA VAL A 43 6.52 14.59 -3.20
C VAL A 43 7.05 15.93 -3.73
N ASN A 44 6.24 16.62 -4.53
CA ASN A 44 6.58 17.94 -5.08
C ASN A 44 5.56 19.03 -4.77
N ALA A 45 4.46 18.70 -4.10
CA ALA A 45 3.37 19.63 -3.84
C ALA A 45 2.70 19.38 -2.48
N VAL A 46 2.15 20.44 -1.89
CA VAL A 46 1.38 20.42 -0.65
C VAL A 46 0.11 21.23 -0.83
N ARG A 47 -1.01 20.70 -0.35
CA ARG A 47 -2.22 21.48 -0.05
C ARG A 47 -2.29 21.69 1.45
N THR A 48 -2.49 22.94 1.89
CA THR A 48 -2.52 23.29 3.32
C THR A 48 -3.90 23.03 3.91
N SER A 49 -4.26 21.76 4.06
CA SER A 49 -5.58 21.34 4.53
C SER A 49 -5.82 21.80 5.98
N HIS A 50 -6.91 22.47 6.33
CA HIS A 50 -7.80 23.28 5.46
C HIS A 50 -7.77 24.74 5.90
N TYR A 51 -6.54 25.25 6.05
CA TYR A 51 -6.25 26.57 6.60
C TYR A 51 -4.83 27.00 6.24
N PRO A 52 -4.54 28.32 6.26
CA PRO A 52 -3.21 28.80 5.95
C PRO A 52 -2.24 28.30 7.04
N PRO A 53 -1.08 27.74 6.67
CA PRO A 53 -0.14 27.15 7.65
C PRO A 53 0.54 28.25 8.45
N ASP A 54 1.40 27.89 9.42
CA ASP A 54 2.36 28.86 9.97
C ASP A 54 3.19 29.47 8.82
N ARG A 55 3.32 30.80 8.80
CA ARG A 55 4.03 31.52 7.72
C ARG A 55 5.44 30.98 7.44
N ARG A 56 6.13 30.46 8.47
CA ARG A 56 7.50 29.93 8.35
C ARG A 56 7.54 28.65 7.52
N PHE A 57 6.42 27.92 7.41
CA PHE A 57 6.31 26.78 6.53
C PHE A 57 6.43 27.20 5.05
N LEU A 58 5.82 28.33 4.66
CA LEU A 58 5.90 28.83 3.29
C LEU A 58 7.31 29.32 2.93
N ASP A 59 8.04 29.92 3.87
CA ASP A 59 9.47 30.23 3.71
C ASP A 59 10.27 28.95 3.37
N LEU A 60 9.98 27.84 4.04
CA LEU A 60 10.64 26.55 3.78
C LEU A 60 10.21 25.92 2.45
N CYS A 61 8.94 26.06 2.04
CA CYS A 61 8.46 25.61 0.74
C CYS A 61 9.12 26.36 -0.42
N ASP A 62 9.37 27.66 -0.25
CA ASP A 62 10.11 28.48 -1.22
C ASP A 62 11.56 28.00 -1.35
N GLU A 63 12.22 27.74 -0.21
CA GLU A 63 13.61 27.27 -0.16
C GLU A 63 13.78 25.87 -0.77
N LEU A 64 12.93 24.92 -0.37
CA LEU A 64 13.07 23.49 -0.73
C LEU A 64 12.38 23.13 -2.07
N GLY A 65 11.64 24.07 -2.65
CA GLY A 65 10.94 23.92 -3.92
C GLY A 65 9.79 22.93 -3.83
N VAL A 66 8.66 23.38 -3.30
CA VAL A 66 7.40 22.63 -3.22
C VAL A 66 6.26 23.52 -3.73
N TRP A 67 5.40 22.97 -4.59
CA TRP A 67 4.21 23.69 -5.06
C TRP A 67 3.15 23.73 -3.95
N VAL A 68 2.58 24.89 -3.69
CA VAL A 68 1.59 25.07 -2.62
C VAL A 68 0.24 25.50 -3.20
N ILE A 69 -0.80 24.74 -2.83
CA ILE A 69 -2.19 25.23 -2.79
C ILE A 69 -2.41 25.75 -1.37
N ASP A 70 -2.44 27.07 -1.23
CA ASP A 70 -2.65 27.73 0.06
C ASP A 70 -4.16 27.95 0.25
N GLU A 71 -4.70 27.41 1.33
CA GLU A 71 -6.14 27.24 1.53
C GLU A 71 -6.67 28.10 2.67
N CYS A 72 -7.74 28.83 2.38
CA CYS A 72 -8.41 29.69 3.34
C CYS A 72 -8.99 28.85 4.49
N ASP A 73 -8.91 29.38 5.72
CA ASP A 73 -9.50 28.77 6.91
C ASP A 73 -11.03 28.93 6.84
N LEU A 74 -11.68 28.03 6.11
CA LEU A 74 -13.12 27.97 5.93
C LEU A 74 -13.56 26.54 5.61
N GLU A 75 -14.29 25.94 6.55
CA GLU A 75 -14.94 24.64 6.37
C GLU A 75 -16.28 24.62 7.10
N THR A 76 -17.34 24.16 6.42
CA THR A 76 -18.71 24.12 6.97
C THR A 76 -19.39 22.77 6.76
N HIS A 77 -18.62 21.69 6.65
CA HIS A 77 -19.10 20.33 6.36
C HIS A 77 -20.25 19.90 7.31
N GLY A 78 -20.16 20.23 8.61
CA GLY A 78 -21.21 19.88 9.58
C GLY A 78 -22.63 20.36 9.24
N PHE A 79 -22.79 21.33 8.33
CA PHE A 79 -24.09 21.78 7.83
C PHE A 79 -24.76 20.80 6.85
N ASP A 80 -24.05 19.81 6.30
CA ASP A 80 -24.67 18.76 5.47
C ASP A 80 -25.72 17.96 6.24
N PHE A 81 -25.43 17.65 7.51
CA PHE A 81 -26.37 17.01 8.43
C PHE A 81 -27.61 17.86 8.72
N LEU A 82 -27.54 19.16 8.42
CA LEU A 82 -28.62 20.13 8.59
C LEU A 82 -29.28 20.50 7.26
N SER A 83 -29.03 19.75 6.19
CA SER A 83 -29.53 20.05 4.84
C SER A 83 -29.16 21.47 4.38
N LEU A 84 -27.96 21.93 4.74
CA LEU A 84 -27.40 23.24 4.41
C LEU A 84 -28.20 24.45 4.94
N ARG A 85 -29.14 24.23 5.87
CA ARG A 85 -29.86 25.34 6.50
C ARG A 85 -28.87 26.22 7.23
N GLU A 86 -28.91 27.53 6.94
CA GLU A 86 -28.05 28.54 7.57
C GLU A 86 -26.55 28.31 7.33
N ASN A 87 -26.18 27.60 6.24
CA ASN A 87 -24.78 27.41 5.88
C ASN A 87 -24.10 28.78 5.66
N PRO A 88 -23.00 29.11 6.39
CA PRO A 88 -22.25 30.35 6.24
C PRO A 88 -21.76 30.64 4.81
N ALA A 89 -21.59 29.62 3.96
CA ALA A 89 -21.24 29.82 2.55
C ALA A 89 -22.35 30.55 1.76
N LYS A 90 -23.62 30.43 2.17
CA LYS A 90 -24.79 31.03 1.52
C LYS A 90 -25.43 32.18 2.30
N ASP A 91 -25.23 32.24 3.61
CA ASP A 91 -25.90 33.24 4.46
C ASP A 91 -25.21 34.62 4.35
N PRO A 92 -25.91 35.67 3.88
CA PRO A 92 -25.35 37.01 3.75
C PRO A 92 -24.80 37.61 5.05
N ALA A 93 -25.27 37.16 6.21
CA ALA A 93 -24.77 37.62 7.51
C ALA A 93 -23.28 37.27 7.72
N TRP A 94 -22.79 36.23 7.04
CA TRP A 94 -21.40 35.75 7.12
C TRP A 94 -20.48 36.34 6.04
N ARG A 95 -21.02 37.10 5.09
CA ARG A 95 -20.28 37.60 3.92
C ARG A 95 -18.99 38.31 4.28
N GLU A 96 -19.05 39.29 5.18
CA GLU A 96 -17.87 40.08 5.56
C GLU A 96 -16.83 39.23 6.29
N ALA A 97 -17.25 38.23 7.07
CA ALA A 97 -16.33 37.31 7.75
C ALA A 97 -15.63 36.37 6.77
N CYS A 98 -16.36 35.87 5.76
CA CYS A 98 -15.79 35.07 4.67
C CYS A 98 -14.76 35.88 3.85
N LEU A 99 -15.09 37.12 3.48
CA LEU A 99 -14.18 38.02 2.78
C LEU A 99 -12.93 38.35 3.61
N ASP A 100 -13.09 38.62 4.92
CA ASP A 100 -11.97 38.87 5.82
C ASP A 100 -11.01 37.67 5.90
N ARG A 101 -11.53 36.44 6.02
CA ARG A 101 -10.70 35.22 6.02
C ARG A 101 -9.88 35.09 4.74
N MET A 102 -10.50 35.26 3.58
CA MET A 102 -9.81 35.22 2.29
C MET A 102 -8.75 36.32 2.18
N ALA A 103 -9.11 37.55 2.57
CA ALA A 103 -8.22 38.68 2.50
C ALA A 103 -6.99 38.52 3.40
N ARG A 104 -7.18 38.00 4.61
CA ARG A 104 -6.08 37.78 5.56
C ARG A 104 -5.08 36.75 5.05
N MET A 105 -5.53 35.64 4.46
CA MET A 105 -4.64 34.64 3.84
C MET A 105 -3.86 35.26 2.67
N VAL A 106 -4.58 35.76 1.66
CA VAL A 106 -3.95 36.29 0.43
C VAL A 106 -2.97 37.41 0.76
N GLU A 107 -3.33 38.34 1.64
CA GLU A 107 -2.43 39.44 2.00
C GLU A 107 -1.19 38.97 2.78
N ARG A 108 -1.31 37.93 3.60
CA ARG A 108 -0.20 37.37 4.37
C ARG A 108 0.82 36.69 3.42
N ASP A 109 0.32 35.93 2.44
CA ASP A 109 1.15 34.92 1.76
C ASP A 109 1.45 35.23 0.28
N LYS A 110 0.86 36.27 -0.31
CA LYS A 110 0.99 36.65 -1.75
C LYS A 110 2.41 36.80 -2.31
N ASN A 111 3.43 36.91 -1.46
CA ASN A 111 4.81 37.09 -1.89
C ASN A 111 5.58 35.77 -2.04
N HIS A 112 5.01 34.64 -1.61
CA HIS A 112 5.66 33.34 -1.72
C HIS A 112 5.55 32.78 -3.15
N PRO A 113 6.67 32.47 -3.83
CA PRO A 113 6.65 31.80 -5.13
C PRO A 113 6.20 30.34 -5.05
N SER A 114 6.30 29.68 -3.90
CA SER A 114 5.79 28.32 -3.70
C SER A 114 4.27 28.25 -3.86
N VAL A 115 3.55 29.30 -3.44
CA VAL A 115 2.10 29.41 -3.59
C VAL A 115 1.74 29.68 -5.04
N ILE A 116 1.08 28.69 -5.66
CA ILE A 116 0.69 28.75 -7.08
C ILE A 116 -0.82 28.78 -7.28
N MET A 117 -1.62 28.52 -6.24
CA MET A 117 -3.08 28.57 -6.27
C MET A 117 -3.62 29.00 -4.91
N TRP A 118 -4.72 29.76 -4.92
CA TRP A 118 -5.49 30.09 -3.72
C TRP A 118 -6.72 29.18 -3.64
N SER A 119 -6.91 28.48 -2.53
CA SER A 119 -8.12 27.72 -2.27
C SER A 119 -9.09 28.50 -1.39
N LEU A 120 -10.38 28.51 -1.75
CA LEU A 120 -11.42 29.26 -1.02
C LEU A 120 -11.78 28.65 0.35
N GLY A 121 -11.41 27.39 0.58
CA GLY A 121 -11.79 26.60 1.74
C GLY A 121 -12.05 25.15 1.33
N ASN A 122 -12.66 24.37 2.22
CA ASN A 122 -12.95 22.96 2.03
C ASN A 122 -14.40 22.62 2.39
N GLU A 123 -15.03 21.71 1.64
CA GLU A 123 -16.34 21.12 1.96
C GLU A 123 -17.42 22.09 2.47
N CYS A 124 -17.47 23.30 1.90
CA CYS A 124 -18.47 24.31 2.24
C CYS A 124 -19.73 24.23 1.36
N ARG A 125 -19.76 23.28 0.41
CA ARG A 125 -20.73 23.18 -0.69
C ARG A 125 -20.76 24.48 -1.51
N GLU A 126 -21.85 24.85 -2.17
CA GLU A 126 -21.91 26.10 -2.95
C GLU A 126 -22.42 27.29 -2.14
N GLY A 127 -22.09 28.52 -2.52
CA GLY A 127 -22.76 29.72 -2.01
C GLY A 127 -22.17 31.08 -2.44
N GLU A 128 -22.99 32.14 -2.34
CA GLU A 128 -22.67 33.49 -2.81
C GLU A 128 -21.48 34.14 -2.07
N ASN A 129 -21.16 33.67 -0.86
CA ASN A 129 -19.99 34.16 -0.13
C ASN A 129 -18.70 33.57 -0.69
N LEU A 130 -18.71 32.33 -1.19
CA LEU A 130 -17.55 31.72 -1.86
C LEU A 130 -17.26 32.42 -3.19
N GLU A 131 -18.30 32.71 -3.97
CA GLU A 131 -18.18 33.50 -5.21
C GLU A 131 -17.58 34.88 -4.94
N ALA A 132 -17.99 35.53 -3.85
CA ALA A 132 -17.45 36.81 -3.44
C ALA A 132 -15.97 36.75 -3.02
N MET A 133 -15.59 35.69 -2.29
CA MET A 133 -14.18 35.43 -1.94
C MET A 133 -13.33 35.23 -3.20
N ALA A 134 -13.82 34.44 -4.16
CA ALA A 134 -13.14 34.22 -5.44
C ALA A 134 -12.98 35.52 -6.23
N ALA A 135 -14.04 36.32 -6.34
CA ALA A 135 -14.00 37.61 -7.03
C ALA A 135 -13.00 38.58 -6.38
N TRP A 136 -13.02 38.69 -5.05
CA TRP A 136 -12.08 39.53 -4.31
C TRP A 136 -10.64 39.08 -4.51
N ALA A 137 -10.36 37.77 -4.43
CA ALA A 137 -9.02 37.23 -4.61
C ALA A 137 -8.49 37.45 -6.03
N LYS A 138 -9.33 37.27 -7.06
CA LYS A 138 -9.00 37.56 -8.45
C LYS A 138 -8.73 39.05 -8.71
N GLU A 139 -9.50 39.94 -8.10
CA GLU A 139 -9.25 41.38 -8.17
C GLU A 139 -7.91 41.73 -7.52
N ARG A 140 -7.58 41.07 -6.41
CA ARG A 140 -6.39 41.36 -5.62
C ARG A 140 -5.09 40.77 -6.18
N ASP A 141 -5.16 39.56 -6.73
CA ASP A 141 -4.06 38.79 -7.29
C ASP A 141 -4.52 37.95 -8.49
N ALA A 142 -4.57 38.58 -9.66
CA ALA A 142 -4.91 37.89 -10.91
C ALA A 142 -3.82 36.92 -11.41
N GLY A 143 -2.67 36.84 -10.72
CA GLY A 143 -1.53 36.01 -11.14
C GLY A 143 -1.65 34.53 -10.76
N ARG A 144 -2.54 34.19 -9.82
CA ARG A 144 -2.73 32.83 -9.30
C ARG A 144 -4.16 32.34 -9.52
N PRO A 145 -4.34 31.10 -10.04
CA PRO A 145 -5.65 30.48 -10.16
C PRO A 145 -6.36 30.31 -8.82
N ILE A 146 -7.69 30.37 -8.86
CA ILE A 146 -8.56 30.02 -7.75
C ILE A 146 -8.95 28.54 -7.80
N HIS A 147 -8.85 27.87 -6.66
CA HIS A 147 -9.26 26.50 -6.40
C HIS A 147 -10.46 26.47 -5.44
N TYR A 148 -11.42 25.61 -5.72
CA TYR A 148 -12.41 25.15 -4.75
C TYR A 148 -13.09 23.89 -5.30
N GLU A 149 -13.24 22.85 -4.48
CA GLU A 149 -13.70 21.54 -4.94
C GLU A 149 -15.19 21.53 -5.28
N CYS A 150 -16.05 22.14 -4.46
CA CYS A 150 -17.49 21.98 -4.61
C CYS A 150 -18.11 22.83 -5.74
N ASP A 151 -17.34 23.67 -6.45
CA ASP A 151 -17.80 24.41 -7.64
C ASP A 151 -17.60 23.56 -8.92
N LEU A 152 -18.41 22.50 -9.04
CA LEU A 152 -18.28 21.49 -10.09
C LEU A 152 -18.50 22.00 -11.52
N ASP A 153 -19.23 23.11 -11.66
CA ASP A 153 -19.50 23.76 -12.93
C ASP A 153 -18.43 24.81 -13.29
N ALA A 154 -17.47 25.04 -12.40
CA ALA A 154 -16.44 26.05 -12.51
C ALA A 154 -17.00 27.46 -12.77
N LYS A 155 -17.99 27.88 -11.98
CA LYS A 155 -18.64 29.20 -12.09
C LYS A 155 -17.66 30.32 -11.71
N TYR A 156 -16.82 30.10 -10.71
CA TYR A 156 -15.91 31.11 -10.17
C TYR A 156 -14.47 30.63 -9.92
N VAL A 157 -14.18 29.33 -10.10
CA VAL A 157 -12.82 28.75 -10.01
C VAL A 157 -12.10 28.72 -11.36
N ASP A 158 -10.78 28.50 -11.35
CA ASP A 158 -9.93 28.44 -12.56
C ASP A 158 -9.36 27.03 -12.82
N VAL A 159 -9.67 26.08 -11.93
CA VAL A 159 -9.33 24.66 -12.04
C VAL A 159 -10.53 23.85 -11.60
N VAL A 160 -10.86 22.77 -12.32
CA VAL A 160 -11.86 21.82 -11.85
C VAL A 160 -11.18 20.91 -10.83
N SER A 161 -11.78 20.78 -9.66
CA SER A 161 -11.26 19.93 -8.60
C SER A 161 -12.35 18.99 -8.11
N ARG A 162 -11.94 17.78 -7.73
CA ARG A 162 -12.80 16.80 -7.06
C ARG A 162 -11.99 16.10 -5.98
N MET A 163 -12.70 15.51 -5.03
CA MET A 163 -12.14 14.55 -4.09
C MET A 163 -12.59 13.12 -4.41
N TYR A 164 -11.69 12.15 -4.23
CA TYR A 164 -11.98 10.70 -4.21
C TYR A 164 -12.67 10.11 -5.47
N VAL A 165 -12.37 10.64 -6.66
CA VAL A 165 -12.97 10.18 -7.93
C VAL A 165 -12.46 8.81 -8.34
N GLU A 166 -13.35 7.87 -8.65
CA GLU A 166 -13.03 6.55 -9.19
C GLU A 166 -12.13 6.60 -10.45
N PRO A 167 -11.13 5.72 -10.61
CA PRO A 167 -10.24 5.74 -11.77
C PRO A 167 -10.96 5.72 -13.13
N ALA A 168 -12.08 5.01 -13.23
CA ALA A 168 -12.88 4.96 -14.46
C ALA A 168 -13.54 6.31 -14.79
N GLU A 169 -14.05 7.04 -13.78
CA GLU A 169 -14.58 8.40 -13.97
C GLU A 169 -13.44 9.38 -14.26
N LEU A 170 -12.30 9.25 -13.57
CA LEU A 170 -11.12 10.06 -13.82
C LEU A 170 -10.61 9.91 -15.26
N GLU A 171 -10.64 8.70 -15.81
CA GLU A 171 -10.31 8.46 -17.21
C GLU A 171 -11.27 9.20 -18.16
N ARG A 172 -12.59 9.13 -17.91
CA ARG A 172 -13.58 9.89 -18.68
C ARG A 172 -13.28 11.39 -18.61
N ILE A 173 -12.99 11.92 -17.43
CA ILE A 173 -12.60 13.32 -17.23
C ILE A 173 -11.32 13.64 -18.03
N GLY A 174 -10.32 12.77 -17.99
CA GLY A 174 -9.07 12.91 -18.76
C GLY A 174 -9.31 13.01 -20.27
N ARG A 175 -10.31 12.28 -20.78
CA ARG A 175 -10.77 12.30 -22.18
C ARG A 175 -11.76 13.42 -22.51
N ARG A 176 -12.22 14.17 -21.50
CA ARG A 176 -13.30 15.18 -21.64
C ARG A 176 -14.65 14.55 -21.98
N GLU A 177 -14.90 13.35 -21.49
CA GLU A 177 -16.10 12.53 -21.69
C GLU A 177 -16.94 12.39 -20.41
N GLU A 178 -16.67 13.21 -19.38
CA GLU A 178 -17.51 13.30 -18.18
C GLU A 178 -18.93 13.78 -18.51
N ASP A 179 -19.91 13.48 -17.66
CA ASP A 179 -21.30 13.88 -17.89
C ASP A 179 -21.44 15.41 -17.92
N PRO A 180 -22.20 15.99 -18.88
CA PRO A 180 -22.30 17.43 -19.03
C PRO A 180 -23.06 18.11 -17.89
N CYS A 181 -22.71 19.36 -17.56
CA CYS A 181 -23.55 20.17 -16.68
C CYS A 181 -24.75 20.73 -17.45
N GLU A 182 -25.73 21.27 -16.71
CA GLU A 182 -26.99 21.74 -17.30
C GLU A 182 -26.81 22.93 -18.25
N ASP A 183 -25.89 23.86 -17.92
CA ASP A 183 -25.56 25.01 -18.77
C ASP A 183 -24.47 24.63 -19.79
N PRO A 184 -24.75 24.66 -21.11
CA PRO A 184 -23.77 24.32 -22.14
C PRO A 184 -22.53 25.22 -22.16
N ALA A 185 -22.66 26.49 -21.79
CA ALA A 185 -21.53 27.43 -21.77
C ALA A 185 -20.59 27.14 -20.59
N LEU A 186 -21.14 26.79 -19.42
CA LEU A 186 -20.35 26.31 -18.28
C LEU A 186 -19.71 24.96 -18.60
N ASP A 187 -20.41 24.08 -19.33
CA ASP A 187 -19.85 22.76 -19.69
C ASP A 187 -18.64 22.90 -20.62
N GLU A 188 -18.75 23.75 -21.64
CA GLU A 188 -17.63 24.08 -22.53
C GLU A 188 -16.47 24.71 -21.74
N HIS A 189 -16.78 25.65 -20.83
CA HIS A 189 -15.79 26.32 -20.01
C HIS A 189 -15.04 25.33 -19.10
N ARG A 190 -15.74 24.60 -18.22
CA ARG A 190 -15.13 23.67 -17.26
C ARG A 190 -14.37 22.53 -17.95
N ARG A 191 -14.82 22.09 -19.13
CA ARG A 191 -14.06 21.11 -19.94
C ARG A 191 -12.72 21.69 -20.36
N SER A 192 -12.65 22.97 -20.72
CA SER A 192 -11.40 23.63 -21.12
C SER A 192 -10.36 23.71 -19.99
N LEU A 193 -10.81 23.71 -18.73
CA LEU A 193 -9.96 23.84 -17.54
C LEU A 193 -9.16 22.57 -17.22
N PRO A 194 -8.01 22.71 -16.54
CA PRO A 194 -7.31 21.57 -15.98
C PRO A 194 -8.12 20.94 -14.84
N PHE A 195 -7.81 19.68 -14.57
CA PHE A 195 -8.43 18.91 -13.50
C PHE A 195 -7.39 18.47 -12.47
N ILE A 196 -7.70 18.62 -11.19
CA ILE A 196 -6.90 18.10 -10.07
C ILE A 196 -7.77 17.25 -9.14
N LEU A 197 -7.15 16.29 -8.47
CA LEU A 197 -7.73 15.70 -7.27
C LEU A 197 -7.15 16.43 -6.05
N CYS A 198 -7.93 17.30 -5.41
CA CYS A 198 -7.47 17.94 -4.17
C CYS A 198 -7.33 16.94 -3.02
N GLU A 199 -8.03 15.81 -3.10
CA GLU A 199 -7.91 14.66 -2.21
C GLU A 199 -8.12 13.37 -3.02
N TYR A 200 -7.24 12.39 -2.83
CA TYR A 200 -7.42 11.04 -3.37
C TYR A 200 -6.61 10.04 -2.55
N ALA A 201 -6.82 8.74 -2.82
CA ALA A 201 -6.04 7.66 -2.23
C ALA A 201 -5.94 7.77 -0.71
N HIS A 202 -7.09 7.77 -0.02
CA HIS A 202 -7.16 7.90 1.42
C HIS A 202 -6.26 6.88 2.13
N ALA A 203 -5.29 7.36 2.90
CA ALA A 203 -4.14 6.62 3.38
C ALA A 203 -4.33 5.97 4.76
N MET A 204 -5.57 5.90 5.23
CA MET A 204 -5.94 5.30 6.51
C MET A 204 -5.61 3.81 6.61
N GLY A 205 -4.87 3.49 7.66
CA GLY A 205 -4.50 2.12 8.01
C GLY A 205 -3.67 1.44 6.91
N ASN A 206 -4.00 0.18 6.61
CA ASN A 206 -3.34 -0.55 5.56
C ASN A 206 -3.86 -0.14 4.17
N GLY A 207 -3.07 0.70 3.49
CA GLY A 207 -3.39 1.31 2.22
C GLY A 207 -2.46 2.50 1.92
N PRO A 208 -2.77 3.31 0.90
CA PRO A 208 -3.87 3.13 -0.06
C PRO A 208 -3.51 2.15 -1.18
N GLY A 209 -4.48 1.38 -1.65
CA GLY A 209 -4.41 0.59 -2.89
C GLY A 209 -4.75 1.43 -4.13
N GLY A 210 -4.33 0.98 -5.31
CA GLY A 210 -4.73 1.58 -6.59
C GLY A 210 -3.99 2.86 -7.00
N LEU A 211 -2.94 3.26 -6.28
CA LEU A 211 -2.11 4.44 -6.61
C LEU A 211 -1.56 4.39 -8.04
N SER A 212 -1.16 3.20 -8.51
CA SER A 212 -0.61 2.98 -9.85
C SER A 212 -1.61 3.31 -10.97
N GLU A 213 -2.90 3.07 -10.75
CA GLU A 213 -3.97 3.38 -11.71
C GLU A 213 -4.12 4.88 -11.89
N TYR A 214 -4.17 5.63 -10.78
CA TYR A 214 -4.22 7.09 -10.81
C TYR A 214 -3.01 7.68 -11.51
N GLN A 215 -1.80 7.24 -11.13
CA GLN A 215 -0.57 7.79 -11.71
C GLN A 215 -0.49 7.58 -13.22
N ARG A 216 -0.88 6.40 -13.71
CA ARG A 216 -0.95 6.12 -15.16
C ARG A 216 -1.90 7.07 -15.87
N LEU A 217 -3.08 7.35 -15.30
CA LEU A 217 -4.03 8.29 -15.86
C LEU A 217 -3.47 9.72 -15.87
N PHE A 218 -2.83 10.14 -14.78
CA PHE A 218 -2.20 11.45 -14.68
C PHE A 218 -1.08 11.66 -15.70
N GLU A 219 -0.29 10.63 -16.00
CA GLU A 219 0.76 10.70 -17.02
C GLU A 219 0.19 10.68 -18.44
N GLN A 220 -0.89 9.92 -18.67
CA GLN A 220 -1.50 9.73 -19.98
C GLN A 220 -2.30 10.95 -20.47
N TYR A 221 -3.05 11.61 -19.59
CA TYR A 221 -4.01 12.65 -19.98
C TYR A 221 -3.53 14.05 -19.55
N PRO A 222 -3.13 14.95 -20.47
CA PRO A 222 -2.59 16.26 -20.12
C PRO A 222 -3.53 17.18 -19.31
N ARG A 223 -4.85 16.96 -19.42
CA ARG A 223 -5.86 17.70 -18.63
C ARG A 223 -5.72 17.42 -17.14
N LEU A 224 -5.40 16.19 -16.77
CA LEU A 224 -5.19 15.78 -15.38
C LEU A 224 -3.83 16.30 -14.91
N GLN A 225 -3.81 17.04 -13.82
CA GLN A 225 -2.59 17.66 -13.26
C GLN A 225 -2.06 16.90 -12.05
N GLY A 226 -2.53 15.68 -11.81
CA GLY A 226 -2.17 14.90 -10.62
C GLY A 226 -3.15 15.10 -9.47
N GLY A 227 -2.70 14.80 -8.27
CA GLY A 227 -3.53 14.88 -7.07
C GLY A 227 -2.72 14.98 -5.79
N PHE A 228 -3.45 15.18 -4.69
CA PHE A 228 -2.92 15.32 -3.34
C PHE A 228 -3.46 14.18 -2.48
N VAL A 229 -2.57 13.31 -2.00
CA VAL A 229 -2.97 12.18 -1.14
C VAL A 229 -3.60 12.74 0.13
N TRP A 230 -4.69 12.13 0.59
CA TRP A 230 -5.24 12.36 1.92
C TRP A 230 -4.76 11.26 2.88
N GLU A 231 -3.90 11.54 3.85
CA GLU A 231 -3.17 12.79 4.06
C GLU A 231 -1.69 12.55 4.46
N TRP A 232 -0.97 13.60 4.85
CA TRP A 232 0.45 13.48 5.16
C TRP A 232 0.70 12.67 6.42
N ILE A 233 0.01 12.97 7.53
CA ILE A 233 0.38 12.48 8.87
C ILE A 233 -0.82 12.05 9.70
N ASP A 234 -0.69 10.92 10.40
CA ASP A 234 -1.65 10.51 11.42
C ASP A 234 -1.68 11.50 12.59
N HIS A 235 -2.88 11.88 13.00
CA HIS A 235 -3.11 12.82 14.09
C HIS A 235 -3.23 12.15 15.47
N GLY A 236 -2.51 11.05 15.69
CA GLY A 236 -2.46 10.38 16.98
C GLY A 236 -1.81 11.25 18.07
N VAL A 237 -2.35 11.23 19.29
CA VAL A 237 -1.77 11.94 20.45
C VAL A 237 -0.96 10.96 21.29
N ARG A 238 0.29 11.28 21.62
CA ARG A 238 1.15 10.38 22.40
C ARG A 238 0.56 10.14 23.80
N ARG A 239 0.54 8.87 24.19
CA ARG A 239 0.16 8.37 25.51
C ARG A 239 1.16 7.31 25.97
N ARG A 240 1.15 7.02 27.27
CA ARG A 240 1.96 5.99 27.91
C ARG A 240 1.06 5.08 28.73
N ALA A 241 1.19 3.77 28.53
CA ALA A 241 0.54 2.76 29.33
C ALA A 241 1.21 2.64 30.72
N GLU A 242 0.56 1.96 31.67
CA GLU A 242 1.10 1.74 33.02
C GLU A 242 2.44 0.98 33.02
N ASP A 243 2.65 0.11 32.04
CA ASP A 243 3.89 -0.65 31.82
C ASP A 243 4.99 0.16 31.11
N GLY A 244 4.73 1.42 30.78
CA GLY A 244 5.68 2.33 30.14
C GLY A 244 5.70 2.29 28.61
N ARG A 245 4.93 1.41 27.95
CA ARG A 245 4.82 1.40 26.48
C ARG A 245 4.16 2.67 25.97
N GLU A 246 4.74 3.27 24.93
CA GLU A 246 4.13 4.39 24.22
C GLU A 246 3.09 3.89 23.22
N TRP A 247 2.01 4.64 23.08
CA TRP A 247 0.95 4.41 22.09
C TRP A 247 0.34 5.75 21.68
N PHE A 248 -0.43 5.75 20.61
CA PHE A 248 -1.09 6.95 20.10
C PHE A 248 -2.60 6.83 20.26
N ALA A 249 -3.18 7.77 20.99
CA ALA A 249 -4.62 7.88 21.20
C ALA A 249 -5.29 8.64 20.05
N TYR A 250 -6.53 8.28 19.76
CA TYR A 250 -7.38 8.88 18.75
C TYR A 250 -8.77 9.21 19.33
N GLY A 251 -9.73 9.61 18.49
CA GLY A 251 -11.05 10.06 18.94
C GLY A 251 -11.77 9.04 19.82
N GLY A 252 -12.29 9.49 20.96
CA GLY A 252 -12.97 8.64 21.95
C GLY A 252 -12.08 8.22 23.12
N ASP A 253 -10.75 8.21 22.94
CA ASP A 253 -9.81 7.90 24.02
C ASP A 253 -9.72 9.02 25.08
N PHE A 254 -10.30 10.20 24.82
CA PHE A 254 -10.33 11.34 25.73
C PHE A 254 -11.70 11.53 26.41
N GLY A 255 -12.62 10.59 26.23
CA GLY A 255 -13.94 10.61 26.86
C GLY A 255 -14.94 11.55 26.18
N GLU A 256 -14.72 11.87 24.90
CA GLU A 256 -15.66 12.65 24.12
C GLU A 256 -17.01 11.93 23.99
N PRO A 257 -18.15 12.65 24.13
CA PRO A 257 -19.47 12.04 23.98
C PRO A 257 -19.82 11.71 22.52
N ILE A 258 -19.18 12.39 21.56
CA ILE A 258 -19.32 12.19 20.11
C ILE A 258 -17.90 12.32 19.53
N HIS A 259 -17.50 11.35 18.70
CA HIS A 259 -16.20 11.30 18.04
C HIS A 259 -16.28 10.39 16.80
N ASP A 260 -15.28 10.48 15.93
CA ASP A 260 -15.17 9.69 14.71
C ASP A 260 -14.09 8.59 14.78
N GLY A 261 -13.57 8.32 15.98
CA GLY A 261 -12.69 7.17 16.22
C GLY A 261 -11.29 7.38 15.66
N ASN A 262 -10.76 6.37 14.98
CA ASN A 262 -9.43 6.40 14.37
C ASN A 262 -9.39 7.04 12.98
N PHE A 263 -10.48 7.66 12.49
CA PHE A 263 -10.49 8.40 11.23
C PHE A 263 -9.42 9.49 11.15
N VAL A 264 -8.93 9.98 12.30
CA VAL A 264 -7.85 10.96 12.39
C VAL A 264 -6.45 10.35 12.19
N ALA A 265 -6.34 9.02 12.09
CA ALA A 265 -5.10 8.28 11.83
C ALA A 265 -5.12 7.75 10.38
N ASP A 266 -5.08 8.71 9.45
CA ASP A 266 -5.31 8.58 8.02
C ASP A 266 -4.14 9.08 7.13
N GLY A 267 -2.93 9.05 7.69
CA GLY A 267 -1.73 9.61 7.08
C GLY A 267 -0.77 8.62 6.41
N LEU A 268 0.02 9.14 5.47
CA LEU A 268 1.18 8.47 4.87
C LEU A 268 2.35 8.30 5.87
N VAL A 269 2.38 9.05 6.96
CA VAL A 269 3.33 8.86 8.06
C VAL A 269 2.61 8.70 9.39
N PHE A 270 3.13 7.82 10.24
CA PHE A 270 2.65 7.67 11.62
C PHE A 270 2.88 8.96 12.43
N PRO A 271 2.28 9.11 13.63
CA PRO A 271 2.34 10.39 14.37
C PRO A 271 3.77 10.86 14.71
N ASP A 272 4.73 9.94 14.79
CA ASP A 272 6.15 10.20 15.02
C ASP A 272 6.99 10.47 13.73
N ARG A 273 6.31 10.60 12.58
CA ARG A 273 6.87 10.71 11.23
C ARG A 273 7.63 9.49 10.74
N THR A 274 7.39 8.31 11.31
CA THR A 274 7.84 7.07 10.71
C THR A 274 7.04 6.84 9.41
N PRO A 275 7.70 6.64 8.24
CA PRO A 275 7.01 6.34 6.99
C PRO A 275 6.13 5.09 7.11
N SER A 276 4.87 5.19 6.69
CA SER A 276 4.02 4.02 6.54
C SER A 276 4.40 3.25 5.26
N PRO A 277 3.97 1.97 5.11
CA PRO A 277 4.08 1.26 3.84
C PRO A 277 3.46 2.02 2.66
N GLY A 278 2.36 2.76 2.91
CA GLY A 278 1.71 3.62 1.91
C GLY A 278 2.63 4.72 1.36
N LEU A 279 3.48 5.35 2.19
CA LEU A 279 4.44 6.34 1.71
C LEU A 279 5.56 5.72 0.86
N ILE A 280 6.00 4.51 1.22
CA ILE A 280 7.01 3.78 0.45
C ILE A 280 6.44 3.39 -0.92
N GLU A 281 5.19 2.91 -0.98
CA GLU A 281 4.46 2.67 -2.23
C GLU A 281 4.32 3.96 -3.04
N TYR A 282 3.85 5.04 -2.41
CA TYR A 282 3.66 6.33 -3.06
C TYR A 282 4.94 6.86 -3.70
N LYS A 283 6.07 6.82 -2.98
CA LYS A 283 7.39 7.22 -3.49
C LYS A 283 7.72 6.53 -4.81
N LYS A 284 7.47 5.22 -4.88
CA LYS A 284 7.77 4.41 -6.05
C LYS A 284 6.78 4.69 -7.19
N VAL A 285 5.50 4.78 -6.89
CA VAL A 285 4.47 5.08 -7.88
C VAL A 285 4.73 6.44 -8.55
N VAL A 286 5.07 7.47 -7.78
CA VAL A 286 5.27 8.84 -8.30
C VAL A 286 6.72 9.16 -8.63
N GLU A 287 7.56 8.16 -8.87
CA GLU A 287 8.98 8.37 -9.12
C GLU A 287 9.21 9.23 -10.39
N PRO A 288 10.11 10.24 -10.34
CA PRO A 288 10.27 11.18 -11.46
C PRO A 288 10.97 10.61 -12.69
N VAL A 289 11.60 9.46 -12.56
CA VAL A 289 12.38 8.86 -13.64
C VAL A 289 11.97 7.41 -13.77
N GLN A 290 11.35 7.07 -14.89
CA GLN A 290 10.94 5.69 -15.17
C GLN A 290 12.10 4.93 -15.79
N ILE A 291 12.47 3.81 -15.19
CA ILE A 291 13.57 2.95 -15.64
C ILE A 291 12.98 1.64 -16.15
N ARG A 292 13.11 1.41 -17.47
CA ARG A 292 12.67 0.18 -18.14
C ARG A 292 13.88 -0.63 -18.57
N ILE A 293 13.88 -1.91 -18.24
CA ILE A 293 14.95 -2.84 -18.59
C ILE A 293 14.37 -3.85 -19.58
N ASP A 294 15.04 -4.03 -20.72
CA ASP A 294 14.72 -5.07 -21.69
C ASP A 294 15.89 -6.07 -21.74
N PRO A 295 15.75 -7.23 -21.06
CA PRO A 295 16.75 -8.28 -21.10
C PRO A 295 16.95 -8.93 -22.46
N GLN A 296 15.91 -8.99 -23.30
CA GLN A 296 15.99 -9.61 -24.63
C GLN A 296 16.77 -8.74 -25.61
N ALA A 297 16.54 -7.43 -25.57
CA ALA A 297 17.30 -6.46 -26.35
C ALA A 297 18.64 -6.08 -25.70
N ALA A 298 18.87 -6.49 -24.45
CA ALA A 298 19.98 -6.05 -23.61
C ALA A 298 20.09 -4.50 -23.57
N THR A 299 18.99 -3.82 -23.28
CA THR A 299 18.91 -2.36 -23.19
C THR A 299 18.31 -1.88 -21.87
N VAL A 300 18.69 -0.67 -21.48
CA VAL A 300 18.04 0.09 -20.40
C VAL A 300 17.52 1.39 -21.00
N THR A 301 16.27 1.72 -20.72
CA THR A 301 15.62 2.97 -21.13
C THR A 301 15.25 3.79 -19.91
N VAL A 302 15.64 5.05 -19.91
CA VAL A 302 15.31 6.04 -18.88
C VAL A 302 14.39 7.07 -19.51
N ALA A 303 13.20 7.25 -18.95
CA ALA A 303 12.28 8.33 -19.30
C ALA A 303 12.27 9.37 -18.18
N ASN A 304 12.61 10.63 -18.52
CA ASN A 304 12.64 11.73 -17.58
C ASN A 304 11.23 12.36 -17.46
N GLY A 305 10.57 12.11 -16.33
CA GLY A 305 9.27 12.66 -15.97
C GLY A 305 9.32 13.93 -15.12
N TYR A 306 10.48 14.58 -14.95
CA TYR A 306 10.53 15.94 -14.42
C TYR A 306 9.93 16.94 -15.41
N ASP A 307 9.27 17.98 -14.90
CA ASP A 307 8.68 19.04 -15.73
C ASP A 307 9.74 20.03 -16.26
N PHE A 308 10.82 20.24 -15.49
CA PHE A 308 11.85 21.25 -15.76
C PHE A 308 13.28 20.70 -15.79
N ALA A 309 13.67 19.91 -14.80
CA ALA A 309 15.04 19.42 -14.66
C ALA A 309 15.39 18.36 -15.71
N ASP A 310 16.63 18.36 -16.18
CA ASP A 310 17.21 17.19 -16.86
C ASP A 310 17.61 16.12 -15.83
N THR A 311 18.37 15.10 -16.23
CA THR A 311 18.85 14.03 -15.32
C THR A 311 20.29 14.21 -14.84
N ALA A 312 20.92 15.38 -15.03
CA ALA A 312 22.34 15.57 -14.69
C ALA A 312 22.64 15.48 -13.18
N HIS A 313 21.63 15.73 -12.34
CA HIS A 313 21.72 15.57 -10.88
C HIS A 313 21.63 14.12 -10.42
N LEU A 314 21.44 13.16 -11.34
CA LEU A 314 21.30 11.74 -11.04
C LEU A 314 22.50 10.95 -11.53
N ARG A 315 22.89 9.95 -10.75
CA ARG A 315 23.81 8.88 -11.15
C ARG A 315 23.05 7.56 -11.23
N PHE A 316 23.33 6.76 -12.25
CA PHE A 316 22.68 5.47 -12.45
C PHE A 316 23.63 4.34 -12.11
N THR A 317 23.12 3.33 -11.39
CA THR A 317 23.86 2.12 -11.02
C THR A 317 23.05 0.89 -11.36
N TRP A 318 23.72 -0.22 -11.66
CA TRP A 318 23.08 -1.51 -11.89
C TRP A 318 23.63 -2.55 -10.92
N ARG A 319 22.82 -3.56 -10.60
CA ARG A 319 23.24 -4.77 -9.88
C ARG A 319 22.52 -6.00 -10.42
N ILE A 320 23.24 -7.12 -10.46
CA ILE A 320 22.73 -8.45 -10.75
C ILE A 320 22.74 -9.26 -9.46
N GLU A 321 21.63 -9.95 -9.20
CA GLU A 321 21.43 -10.80 -8.04
C GLU A 321 20.89 -12.17 -8.49
N ASP A 322 21.45 -13.27 -7.95
CA ASP A 322 20.99 -14.66 -8.16
C ASP A 322 20.30 -15.13 -6.88
N ASP A 323 19.00 -15.42 -6.92
CA ASP A 323 18.17 -15.67 -5.72
C ASP A 323 18.37 -14.61 -4.62
N GLY A 324 18.66 -13.37 -5.03
CA GLY A 324 18.95 -12.24 -4.15
C GLY A 324 20.39 -12.15 -3.64
N GLU A 325 21.28 -13.09 -3.97
CA GLU A 325 22.71 -13.01 -3.68
C GLU A 325 23.43 -12.12 -4.71
N PRO A 326 24.18 -11.09 -4.28
CA PRO A 326 24.87 -10.19 -5.20
C PRO A 326 25.91 -10.92 -6.07
N VAL A 327 25.80 -10.77 -7.39
CA VAL A 327 26.76 -11.33 -8.36
C VAL A 327 27.72 -10.26 -8.87
N ALA A 328 27.17 -9.15 -9.35
CA ALA A 328 27.93 -8.05 -9.91
C ALA A 328 27.15 -6.74 -9.78
N ASN A 329 27.86 -5.63 -9.76
CA ASN A 329 27.27 -4.30 -9.78
C ASN A 329 28.22 -3.32 -10.46
N GLY A 330 27.70 -2.18 -10.88
CA GLY A 330 28.50 -1.15 -11.52
C GLY A 330 27.73 0.13 -11.79
N ALA A 331 28.43 1.12 -12.34
CA ALA A 331 27.80 2.33 -12.87
C ALA A 331 27.15 2.04 -14.23
N LEU A 332 26.05 2.73 -14.51
CA LEU A 332 25.42 2.76 -15.83
C LEU A 332 25.59 4.17 -16.39
N ASP A 333 26.37 4.31 -17.46
CA ASP A 333 26.54 5.59 -18.14
C ASP A 333 25.27 5.92 -18.94
N MET A 334 24.48 6.86 -18.43
CA MET A 334 23.25 7.35 -19.06
C MET A 334 23.48 8.79 -19.52
N PRO A 335 23.15 9.14 -20.77
CA PRO A 335 23.21 10.52 -21.21
C PRO A 335 22.24 11.39 -20.40
N THR A 336 22.65 12.63 -20.12
CA THR A 336 21.77 13.65 -19.57
C THR A 336 20.53 13.80 -20.45
N THR A 337 19.37 13.48 -19.89
CA THR A 337 18.11 13.42 -20.60
C THR A 337 17.25 14.61 -20.20
N ALA A 338 16.86 15.45 -21.16
CA ALA A 338 16.03 16.62 -20.91
C ALA A 338 14.66 16.24 -20.32
N ALA A 339 14.04 17.16 -19.57
CA ALA A 339 12.68 17.02 -19.05
C ALA A 339 11.69 16.57 -20.15
N GLY A 340 10.92 15.50 -19.88
CA GLY A 340 9.95 14.90 -20.81
C GLY A 340 10.57 14.03 -21.92
N ALA A 341 11.89 13.93 -22.02
CA ALA A 341 12.56 13.10 -23.02
C ALA A 341 12.86 11.69 -22.49
N SER A 342 13.32 10.81 -23.36
CA SER A 342 13.81 9.48 -23.00
C SER A 342 15.15 9.19 -23.68
N ALA A 343 15.96 8.37 -23.04
CA ALA A 343 17.21 7.87 -23.59
C ALA A 343 17.33 6.36 -23.34
N SER A 344 17.91 5.65 -24.30
CA SER A 344 18.16 4.21 -24.20
C SER A 344 19.64 3.94 -24.43
N VAL A 345 20.23 3.07 -23.61
CA VAL A 345 21.60 2.62 -23.76
C VAL A 345 21.65 1.09 -23.82
N PRO A 346 22.57 0.50 -24.59
CA PRO A 346 22.85 -0.92 -24.49
C PRO A 346 23.48 -1.24 -23.13
N TRP A 347 23.33 -2.47 -22.67
CA TRP A 347 24.06 -2.96 -21.50
C TRP A 347 25.57 -2.81 -21.70
N PRO A 348 26.33 -2.28 -20.73
CA PRO A 348 27.79 -2.25 -20.79
C PRO A 348 28.36 -3.68 -20.77
N ASP A 349 29.58 -3.86 -21.27
CA ASP A 349 30.21 -5.17 -21.42
C ASP A 349 30.29 -5.95 -20.09
N GLU A 350 30.53 -5.26 -18.98
CA GLU A 350 30.56 -5.86 -17.64
C GLU A 350 29.18 -6.45 -17.26
N LEU A 351 28.10 -5.69 -17.51
CA LEU A 351 26.74 -6.16 -17.28
C LEU A 351 26.39 -7.33 -18.20
N ARG A 352 26.75 -7.28 -19.49
CA ARG A 352 26.52 -8.38 -20.44
C ARG A 352 27.22 -9.67 -20.02
N LYS A 353 28.47 -9.58 -19.56
CA LYS A 353 29.22 -10.73 -19.05
C LYS A 353 28.57 -11.29 -17.79
N ALA A 354 28.20 -10.43 -16.86
CA ALA A 354 27.55 -10.82 -15.62
C ALA A 354 26.12 -11.33 -15.80
N ALA A 355 25.45 -11.03 -16.92
CA ALA A 355 24.11 -11.52 -17.21
C ALA A 355 24.08 -13.01 -17.60
N VAL A 356 25.16 -13.54 -18.18
CA VAL A 356 25.26 -14.96 -18.55
C VAL A 356 25.42 -15.82 -17.29
N SER A 357 24.54 -16.80 -17.09
CA SER A 357 24.58 -17.72 -15.93
C SER A 357 24.37 -19.16 -16.35
N ASP A 358 25.02 -20.06 -15.63
CA ASP A 358 24.62 -21.46 -15.48
C ASP A 358 23.89 -21.71 -14.14
N ALA A 359 23.60 -20.66 -13.36
CA ALA A 359 22.90 -20.79 -12.08
C ALA A 359 21.48 -21.33 -12.28
N GLU A 360 21.07 -22.25 -11.40
CA GLU A 360 19.75 -22.89 -11.44
C GLU A 360 18.63 -22.00 -10.86
N GLY A 361 18.97 -20.87 -10.22
CA GLY A 361 18.03 -19.94 -9.56
C GLY A 361 17.56 -18.78 -10.45
N GLU A 362 16.77 -17.88 -9.86
CA GLU A 362 16.30 -16.66 -10.52
C GLU A 362 17.39 -15.58 -10.56
N ARG A 363 17.71 -15.07 -11.75
CA ARG A 363 18.62 -13.94 -11.93
C ARG A 363 17.85 -12.66 -12.20
N TRP A 364 18.12 -11.63 -11.43
CA TRP A 364 17.45 -10.33 -11.52
C TRP A 364 18.45 -9.19 -11.78
N LEU A 365 18.06 -8.24 -12.64
CA LEU A 365 18.76 -6.99 -12.84
C LEU A 365 17.96 -5.85 -12.22
N THR A 366 18.61 -5.10 -11.32
CA THR A 366 18.07 -3.85 -10.76
C THR A 366 18.92 -2.68 -11.25
N VAL A 367 18.28 -1.62 -11.74
CA VAL A 367 18.92 -0.35 -12.09
C VAL A 367 18.31 0.76 -11.24
N SER A 368 19.14 1.55 -10.56
CA SER A 368 18.71 2.60 -9.65
C SER A 368 19.28 3.96 -10.06
N ALA A 369 18.49 5.01 -9.89
CA ALA A 369 18.88 6.41 -10.03
C ALA A 369 19.04 7.03 -8.64
N HIS A 370 20.24 7.54 -8.35
CA HIS A 370 20.58 8.15 -7.07
C HIS A 370 20.96 9.62 -7.23
N LEU A 371 20.77 10.43 -6.20
CA LEU A 371 21.34 11.78 -6.17
C LEU A 371 22.86 11.72 -6.37
N ALA A 372 23.37 12.49 -7.32
CA ALA A 372 24.80 12.54 -7.62
C ALA A 372 25.59 13.35 -6.59
N ALA A 373 24.96 14.37 -5.98
CA ALA A 373 25.53 15.26 -4.98
C ALA A 373 24.50 15.57 -3.87
N ASP A 374 24.96 16.19 -2.78
CA ASP A 374 24.09 16.67 -1.71
C ASP A 374 23.14 17.75 -2.23
N THR A 375 21.94 17.78 -1.67
CA THR A 375 20.93 18.82 -1.84
C THR A 375 20.55 19.38 -0.47
N ASP A 376 19.78 20.47 -0.44
CA ASP A 376 19.32 21.06 0.82
C ASP A 376 18.38 20.16 1.64
N TRP A 377 17.91 19.04 1.07
CA TRP A 377 16.96 18.12 1.71
C TRP A 377 17.46 16.67 1.82
N ALA A 378 18.56 16.31 1.15
CA ALA A 378 19.13 14.97 1.23
C ALA A 378 20.61 14.92 0.83
N ALA A 379 21.34 13.98 1.43
CA ALA A 379 22.71 13.66 1.02
C ALA A 379 22.76 12.92 -0.32
N ALA A 380 23.91 13.00 -0.99
CA ALA A 380 24.23 12.24 -2.19
C ALA A 380 24.03 10.73 -1.96
N GLY A 381 23.51 10.03 -2.96
CA GLY A 381 23.27 8.59 -2.90
C GLY A 381 21.89 8.17 -2.46
N LEU A 382 21.02 9.09 -2.04
CA LEU A 382 19.60 8.79 -1.89
C LEU A 382 19.03 8.25 -3.22
N GLU A 383 18.41 7.07 -3.15
CA GLU A 383 17.68 6.46 -4.28
C GLU A 383 16.38 7.23 -4.54
N ILE A 384 16.25 7.75 -5.77
CA ILE A 384 15.09 8.52 -6.25
C ILE A 384 14.12 7.63 -7.01
N SER A 385 14.68 6.76 -7.86
CA SER A 385 13.91 5.86 -8.74
C SER A 385 14.68 4.56 -8.95
N TRP A 386 13.97 3.48 -9.25
CA TRP A 386 14.59 2.21 -9.60
C TRP A 386 13.72 1.40 -10.58
N GLY A 387 14.33 0.55 -11.39
CA GLY A 387 13.64 -0.42 -12.24
C GLY A 387 14.25 -1.80 -12.06
N GLN A 388 13.45 -2.85 -12.21
CA GLN A 388 13.90 -4.22 -12.05
C GLN A 388 13.28 -5.13 -13.11
N ALA A 389 14.07 -6.08 -13.63
CA ALA A 389 13.59 -7.09 -14.57
C ALA A 389 14.30 -8.43 -14.35
N PRO A 390 13.62 -9.56 -14.55
CA PRO A 390 14.25 -10.87 -14.51
C PRO A 390 15.08 -11.08 -15.78
N ILE A 391 16.32 -11.55 -15.63
CA ILE A 391 17.17 -12.02 -16.74
C ILE A 391 16.87 -13.49 -17.04
N SER A 392 16.76 -14.31 -15.99
CA SER A 392 16.46 -15.74 -16.08
C SER A 392 15.53 -16.13 -14.94
N VAL A 393 14.48 -16.87 -15.26
CA VAL A 393 13.53 -17.43 -14.28
C VAL A 393 13.39 -18.93 -14.60
N PRO A 394 13.93 -19.83 -13.76
CA PRO A 394 13.74 -21.26 -13.94
C PRO A 394 12.26 -21.63 -13.76
N VAL A 395 11.88 -22.80 -14.26
CA VAL A 395 10.54 -23.36 -13.98
C VAL A 395 10.45 -23.61 -12.47
N ALA A 396 9.38 -23.13 -11.86
CA ALA A 396 9.14 -23.34 -10.44
C ALA A 396 9.15 -24.84 -10.10
N PRO A 397 9.73 -25.24 -8.95
CA PRO A 397 9.77 -26.63 -8.55
C PRO A 397 8.34 -27.17 -8.41
N LEU A 398 8.08 -28.32 -9.04
CA LEU A 398 6.84 -29.08 -8.90
C LEU A 398 7.17 -30.47 -8.35
N PRO A 399 6.22 -31.12 -7.64
CA PRO A 399 6.40 -32.49 -7.21
C PRO A 399 6.65 -33.42 -8.40
N THR A 400 7.74 -34.19 -8.37
CA THR A 400 8.19 -35.05 -9.49
C THR A 400 7.52 -36.43 -9.55
N GLY A 401 6.36 -36.57 -8.90
CA GLY A 401 5.61 -37.83 -8.75
C GLY A 401 5.65 -38.37 -7.31
N PRO A 402 4.92 -39.46 -7.03
CA PRO A 402 4.81 -39.99 -5.67
C PRO A 402 6.15 -40.56 -5.19
N GLY A 403 6.68 -39.99 -4.09
CA GLY A 403 7.83 -40.54 -3.37
C GLY A 403 7.44 -41.69 -2.43
N ALA A 404 7.73 -41.56 -1.13
CA ALA A 404 7.42 -42.58 -0.13
C ALA A 404 5.90 -42.81 0.02
N ALA A 405 5.50 -44.05 0.32
CA ALA A 405 4.11 -44.36 0.65
C ALA A 405 3.78 -43.88 2.08
N PRO A 406 2.56 -43.35 2.34
CA PRO A 406 2.15 -43.06 3.70
C PRO A 406 2.09 -44.32 4.56
N GLU A 407 2.71 -44.27 5.73
CA GLU A 407 2.74 -45.36 6.71
C GLU A 407 1.70 -45.10 7.80
N THR A 408 1.09 -46.18 8.32
CA THR A 408 0.18 -46.07 9.48
C THR A 408 0.99 -46.15 10.77
N THR A 409 0.78 -45.20 11.67
CA THR A 409 1.42 -45.17 13.00
C THR A 409 0.37 -45.42 14.10
N ALA A 410 0.80 -45.53 15.36
CA ALA A 410 -0.12 -45.74 16.47
C ALA A 410 -1.13 -44.60 16.64
N ASP A 411 -0.69 -43.36 16.39
CA ASP A 411 -1.48 -42.14 16.64
C ASP A 411 -1.96 -41.45 15.36
N GLY A 412 -1.70 -42.02 14.18
CA GLY A 412 -2.08 -41.45 12.89
C GLY A 412 -1.30 -42.04 11.71
N ARG A 413 -0.58 -41.17 11.00
CA ARG A 413 0.18 -41.55 9.79
C ARG A 413 1.53 -40.84 9.71
N ALA A 414 2.46 -41.39 8.94
CA ALA A 414 3.72 -40.75 8.59
C ALA A 414 3.91 -40.73 7.07
N LEU A 415 4.54 -39.68 6.55
CA LEU A 415 4.91 -39.57 5.13
C LEU A 415 6.28 -38.88 5.03
N GLY A 416 7.33 -39.68 4.84
CA GLY A 416 8.71 -39.18 4.96
C GLY A 416 8.97 -38.60 6.36
N PRO A 417 9.50 -37.36 6.50
CA PRO A 417 9.76 -36.72 7.78
C PRO A 417 8.50 -36.12 8.45
N ALA A 418 7.33 -36.26 7.82
CA ALA A 418 6.09 -35.64 8.25
C ALA A 418 5.23 -36.58 9.08
N VAL A 419 4.66 -36.08 10.19
CA VAL A 419 3.79 -36.83 11.10
C VAL A 419 2.40 -36.22 11.08
N PHE A 420 1.39 -37.07 10.84
CA PHE A 420 -0.02 -36.70 10.76
C PHE A 420 -0.81 -37.39 11.86
N ASP A 421 -1.82 -36.71 12.40
CA ASP A 421 -2.77 -37.34 13.32
C ASP A 421 -3.82 -38.20 12.58
N ALA A 422 -4.69 -38.86 13.35
CA ALA A 422 -5.78 -39.69 12.82
C ALA A 422 -6.77 -38.95 11.89
N PHE A 423 -6.80 -37.61 11.93
CA PHE A 423 -7.64 -36.77 11.05
C PHE A 423 -6.89 -36.25 9.82
N GLY A 424 -5.65 -36.71 9.60
CA GLY A 424 -4.81 -36.31 8.47
C GLY A 424 -4.21 -34.91 8.63
N ARG A 425 -4.16 -34.35 9.84
CA ARG A 425 -3.58 -33.03 10.08
C ARG A 425 -2.09 -33.18 10.36
N LEU A 426 -1.26 -32.38 9.70
CA LEU A 426 0.17 -32.37 9.96
C LEU A 426 0.43 -31.81 11.39
N THR A 427 1.25 -32.52 12.15
CA THR A 427 1.54 -32.24 13.58
C THR A 427 3.03 -32.07 13.84
N ALA A 428 3.88 -32.62 12.98
CA ALA A 428 5.31 -32.37 13.01
C ALA A 428 5.94 -32.57 11.63
N LEU A 429 7.04 -31.85 11.39
CA LEU A 429 7.91 -32.06 10.23
C LEU A 429 9.36 -32.04 10.68
N GLY A 430 10.10 -33.13 10.46
CA GLY A 430 11.52 -33.23 10.85
C GLY A 430 11.76 -32.95 12.34
N GLY A 431 10.84 -33.36 13.20
CA GLY A 431 10.91 -33.13 14.65
C GLY A 431 10.52 -31.72 15.12
N ILE A 432 10.14 -30.82 14.21
CA ILE A 432 9.52 -29.52 14.55
C ILE A 432 8.02 -29.75 14.71
N GLU A 433 7.51 -29.56 15.92
CA GLU A 433 6.07 -29.59 16.19
C GLU A 433 5.39 -28.38 15.55
N LEU A 434 4.25 -28.61 14.87
CA LEU A 434 3.45 -27.57 14.24
C LEU A 434 1.97 -27.92 14.30
N ALA A 435 1.09 -26.94 14.19
CA ALA A 435 -0.35 -27.16 14.08
C ALA A 435 -0.88 -26.61 12.76
N GLY A 436 -1.44 -27.48 11.91
CA GLY A 436 -1.85 -27.13 10.55
C GLY A 436 -0.89 -27.72 9.52
N PRO A 437 -0.86 -27.25 8.27
CA PRO A 437 -1.63 -26.14 7.75
C PRO A 437 -3.13 -26.45 7.62
N ARG A 438 -3.96 -25.41 7.65
CA ARG A 438 -5.39 -25.47 7.33
C ARG A 438 -5.77 -24.29 6.46
N LEU A 439 -6.74 -24.47 5.58
CA LEU A 439 -7.29 -23.40 4.75
C LEU A 439 -7.76 -22.25 5.64
N ASP A 440 -7.32 -21.04 5.32
CA ASP A 440 -7.69 -19.82 6.00
C ASP A 440 -8.24 -18.83 4.98
N LEU A 441 -9.37 -18.22 5.32
CA LEU A 441 -10.03 -17.20 4.50
C LEU A 441 -10.14 -15.86 5.24
N TRP A 442 -9.68 -15.79 6.49
CA TRP A 442 -9.85 -14.61 7.35
C TRP A 442 -8.58 -13.78 7.49
N ARG A 443 -8.76 -12.47 7.39
CA ARG A 443 -7.77 -11.46 7.78
C ARG A 443 -8.39 -10.52 8.80
N ALA A 444 -7.59 -9.93 9.68
CA ALA A 444 -8.08 -8.86 10.55
C ALA A 444 -8.48 -7.66 9.67
N PRO A 445 -9.75 -7.21 9.66
CA PRO A 445 -10.18 -6.21 8.68
C PRO A 445 -9.36 -4.92 8.78
N ALA A 446 -8.83 -4.48 7.64
CA ALA A 446 -8.21 -3.16 7.50
C ALA A 446 -9.26 -2.06 7.65
N ASP A 447 -8.84 -0.81 7.89
CA ASP A 447 -9.78 0.32 7.96
C ASP A 447 -10.65 0.42 6.69
N ASN A 448 -10.04 0.17 5.53
CA ASN A 448 -10.73 0.09 4.24
C ASN A 448 -11.78 -1.03 4.16
N ASP A 449 -11.62 -2.12 4.93
CA ASP A 449 -12.60 -3.21 4.97
C ASP A 449 -13.81 -2.85 5.86
N ARG A 450 -13.65 -1.93 6.83
CA ARG A 450 -14.61 -1.62 7.90
C ARG A 450 -15.61 -0.52 7.57
N VAL A 451 -15.33 0.28 6.54
CA VAL A 451 -16.13 1.46 6.20
C VAL A 451 -16.74 1.33 4.81
N ALA A 452 -17.86 2.01 4.61
CA ALA A 452 -18.75 1.85 3.46
C ALA A 452 -19.28 3.20 2.94
N TRP A 453 -18.42 4.19 2.72
CA TRP A 453 -18.82 5.44 2.06
C TRP A 453 -19.11 5.16 0.57
N GLY A 454 -20.37 4.82 0.26
CA GLY A 454 -20.78 4.45 -1.10
C GLY A 454 -20.37 3.04 -1.55
N HIS A 455 -19.77 2.25 -0.66
CA HIS A 455 -19.32 0.88 -0.92
C HIS A 455 -19.98 -0.13 0.03
N THR A 456 -19.71 -1.42 -0.17
CA THR A 456 -20.15 -2.47 0.75
C THR A 456 -19.15 -2.58 1.91
N ASP A 457 -19.65 -2.53 3.16
CA ASP A 457 -18.84 -2.84 4.36
C ASP A 457 -18.47 -4.33 4.34
N LEU A 458 -17.24 -4.62 3.90
CA LEU A 458 -16.75 -5.97 3.73
C LEU A 458 -16.58 -6.67 5.08
N ALA A 459 -16.08 -5.97 6.10
CA ALA A 459 -15.86 -6.52 7.43
C ALA A 459 -17.16 -7.00 8.07
N THR A 460 -18.25 -6.23 7.95
CA THR A 460 -19.58 -6.65 8.42
C THR A 460 -20.13 -7.81 7.61
N LYS A 461 -19.93 -7.82 6.29
CA LYS A 461 -20.36 -8.93 5.42
C LYS A 461 -19.64 -10.23 5.75
N TRP A 462 -18.32 -10.18 5.90
CA TRP A 462 -17.48 -11.34 6.22
C TRP A 462 -17.84 -11.97 7.57
N ARG A 463 -18.17 -11.16 8.60
CA ARG A 463 -18.64 -11.64 9.91
C ARG A 463 -20.13 -12.05 9.92
N GLY A 464 -20.89 -11.62 8.92
CA GLY A 464 -22.31 -11.91 8.79
C GLY A 464 -22.59 -13.41 8.85
N ARG A 465 -23.72 -13.80 9.44
CA ARG A 465 -24.05 -15.22 9.71
C ARG A 465 -23.98 -16.13 8.47
N GLY A 466 -24.19 -15.60 7.27
CA GLY A 466 -24.09 -16.36 6.03
C GLY A 466 -22.66 -16.77 5.63
N LEU A 467 -21.64 -16.03 6.09
CA LEU A 467 -20.22 -16.26 5.81
C LEU A 467 -19.44 -16.69 7.06
N ALA A 468 -19.47 -15.84 8.10
CA ALA A 468 -18.80 -16.04 9.38
C ALA A 468 -17.33 -16.49 9.24
N LEU A 469 -16.58 -15.77 8.40
CA LEU A 469 -15.18 -16.09 8.09
C LEU A 469 -14.26 -15.97 9.31
N ASP A 470 -14.63 -15.16 10.30
CA ASP A 470 -13.91 -14.95 11.56
C ASP A 470 -13.91 -16.16 12.51
N ARG A 471 -14.68 -17.21 12.19
CA ARG A 471 -14.85 -18.40 13.06
C ARG A 471 -14.99 -19.70 12.27
N LEU A 472 -14.18 -19.85 11.22
CA LEU A 472 -14.16 -21.05 10.38
C LEU A 472 -13.87 -22.31 11.21
N GLU A 473 -14.64 -23.37 10.95
CA GLU A 473 -14.36 -24.72 11.44
C GLU A 473 -13.90 -25.61 10.29
N HIS A 474 -13.02 -26.57 10.59
CA HIS A 474 -12.50 -27.53 9.62
C HIS A 474 -12.94 -28.94 10.00
N LYS A 475 -13.84 -29.50 9.20
CA LYS A 475 -14.31 -30.88 9.37
C LYS A 475 -13.63 -31.80 8.38
N THR A 476 -12.82 -32.74 8.86
CA THR A 476 -12.30 -33.83 8.03
C THR A 476 -13.45 -34.75 7.61
N LEU A 477 -13.58 -34.98 6.31
CA LEU A 477 -14.57 -35.86 5.70
C LEU A 477 -13.98 -37.24 5.39
N ALA A 478 -12.74 -37.28 4.91
CA ALA A 478 -12.04 -38.51 4.59
C ALA A 478 -10.51 -38.33 4.71
N VAL A 479 -9.82 -39.43 5.05
CA VAL A 479 -8.36 -39.54 5.04
C VAL A 479 -8.00 -40.82 4.30
N GLU A 480 -7.43 -40.66 3.12
CA GLU A 480 -7.11 -41.76 2.21
C GLU A 480 -5.61 -41.79 1.93
N ALA A 481 -5.02 -42.98 2.01
CA ALA A 481 -3.64 -43.20 1.58
C ALA A 481 -3.68 -44.03 0.30
N ALA A 482 -3.12 -43.51 -0.78
CA ALA A 482 -3.08 -44.18 -2.07
C ALA A 482 -1.76 -43.83 -2.78
N SER A 483 -1.06 -44.86 -3.27
CA SER A 483 0.02 -44.73 -4.26
C SER A 483 1.02 -43.57 -4.03
N GLY A 484 1.57 -43.45 -2.82
CA GLY A 484 2.58 -42.42 -2.50
C GLY A 484 2.03 -41.03 -2.15
N GLU A 485 0.71 -40.92 -1.98
CA GLU A 485 0.03 -39.71 -1.54
C GLU A 485 -0.84 -39.95 -0.30
N LEU A 486 -0.90 -38.94 0.56
CA LEU A 486 -1.92 -38.83 1.61
C LEU A 486 -2.93 -37.76 1.20
N VAL A 487 -4.18 -38.16 1.00
CA VAL A 487 -5.28 -37.28 0.59
C VAL A 487 -6.22 -37.06 1.76
N VAL A 488 -6.47 -35.80 2.09
CA VAL A 488 -7.35 -35.40 3.19
C VAL A 488 -8.44 -34.50 2.63
N ALA A 489 -9.68 -34.99 2.61
CA ALA A 489 -10.83 -34.20 2.20
C ALA A 489 -11.43 -33.50 3.42
N THR A 490 -11.68 -32.20 3.32
CA THR A 490 -12.28 -31.40 4.39
C THR A 490 -13.41 -30.53 3.87
N ARG A 491 -14.33 -30.19 4.78
CA ARG A 491 -15.26 -29.08 4.61
C ARG A 491 -14.91 -27.98 5.59
N VAL A 492 -14.78 -26.77 5.09
CA VAL A 492 -14.39 -25.57 5.83
C VAL A 492 -15.54 -24.58 5.82
N GLY A 493 -16.04 -24.22 6.98
CA GLY A 493 -17.17 -23.31 7.13
C GLY A 493 -17.57 -23.17 8.59
N ALA A 494 -18.12 -22.03 8.98
CA ALA A 494 -18.58 -21.84 10.34
C ALA A 494 -19.88 -22.59 10.62
N ALA A 495 -20.09 -23.01 11.86
CA ALA A 495 -21.35 -23.58 12.30
C ALA A 495 -22.52 -22.61 12.03
N GLY A 496 -23.53 -23.08 11.31
CA GLY A 496 -24.72 -22.28 10.93
C GLY A 496 -24.51 -21.28 9.80
N ALA A 497 -23.34 -21.28 9.14
CA ALA A 497 -23.14 -20.53 7.90
C ALA A 497 -23.77 -21.25 6.70
N ASP A 498 -24.19 -20.45 5.73
CA ASP A 498 -24.78 -20.93 4.47
C ASP A 498 -23.70 -21.30 3.44
N LYS A 499 -22.54 -20.64 3.53
CA LYS A 499 -21.41 -20.85 2.62
C LYS A 499 -20.31 -21.69 3.26
N SER A 500 -19.66 -22.51 2.45
CA SER A 500 -18.53 -23.33 2.86
C SER A 500 -17.58 -23.58 1.70
N ILE A 501 -16.39 -24.06 2.00
CA ILE A 501 -15.38 -24.48 1.03
C ILE A 501 -15.09 -25.96 1.24
N ASP A 502 -15.16 -26.77 0.18
CA ASP A 502 -14.49 -28.06 0.19
C ASP A 502 -13.01 -27.86 -0.14
N ALA A 503 -12.14 -28.41 0.70
CA ALA A 503 -10.70 -28.37 0.51
C ALA A 503 -10.13 -29.79 0.55
N VAL A 504 -9.50 -30.21 -0.55
CA VAL A 504 -8.79 -31.48 -0.67
C VAL A 504 -7.29 -31.20 -0.59
N TYR A 505 -6.64 -31.73 0.46
CA TYR A 505 -5.21 -31.62 0.69
C TYR A 505 -4.54 -32.89 0.17
N ARG A 506 -3.68 -32.76 -0.85
CA ARG A 506 -2.89 -33.86 -1.41
C ARG A 506 -1.45 -33.68 -0.99
N TRP A 507 -0.98 -34.58 -0.13
CA TRP A 507 0.38 -34.59 0.36
C TRP A 507 1.21 -35.64 -0.37
N CYS A 508 2.38 -35.26 -0.85
CA CYS A 508 3.36 -36.18 -1.41
C CYS A 508 4.79 -35.78 -1.03
N THR A 509 5.71 -36.72 -0.99
CA THR A 509 7.14 -36.43 -0.86
C THR A 509 7.79 -36.32 -2.24
N ASP A 510 8.89 -35.59 -2.32
CA ASP A 510 9.70 -35.52 -3.53
C ASP A 510 10.60 -36.77 -3.68
N ALA A 511 10.61 -37.39 -4.85
CA ALA A 511 11.46 -38.55 -5.13
C ALA A 511 12.95 -38.19 -5.12
N THR A 512 13.30 -36.97 -5.51
CA THR A 512 14.69 -36.49 -5.56
C THR A 512 15.12 -35.77 -4.28
N ALA A 513 14.15 -35.41 -3.42
CA ALA A 513 14.38 -34.80 -2.11
C ALA A 513 13.40 -35.36 -1.06
N PRO A 514 13.62 -36.58 -0.53
CA PRO A 514 12.68 -37.25 0.39
C PRO A 514 12.37 -36.46 1.68
N GLY A 515 13.22 -35.50 2.04
CA GLY A 515 13.00 -34.57 3.16
C GLY A 515 12.01 -33.44 2.87
N ARG A 516 11.58 -33.28 1.61
CA ARG A 516 10.64 -32.26 1.14
C ARG A 516 9.24 -32.86 1.00
N LEU A 517 8.29 -32.16 1.58
CA LEU A 517 6.88 -32.49 1.57
C LEU A 517 6.13 -31.45 0.73
N TRP A 518 5.41 -31.88 -0.29
CA TRP A 518 4.55 -31.04 -1.11
C TRP A 518 3.10 -31.19 -0.68
N LEU A 519 2.39 -30.07 -0.66
CA LEU A 519 0.96 -29.99 -0.45
C LEU A 519 0.32 -29.28 -1.63
N THR A 520 -0.55 -29.98 -2.35
CA THR A 520 -1.50 -29.36 -3.28
C THR A 520 -2.86 -29.26 -2.61
N VAL A 521 -3.47 -28.07 -2.61
CA VAL A 521 -4.79 -27.82 -2.06
C VAL A 521 -5.74 -27.50 -3.19
N GLU A 522 -6.77 -28.32 -3.37
CA GLU A 522 -7.88 -28.06 -4.30
C GLU A 522 -9.06 -27.50 -3.49
N VAL A 523 -9.51 -26.30 -3.85
CA VAL A 523 -10.55 -25.52 -3.16
C VAL A 523 -11.76 -25.44 -4.07
N THR A 524 -12.94 -25.83 -3.58
CA THR A 524 -14.22 -25.71 -4.28
C THR A 524 -15.25 -24.99 -3.40
N PRO A 525 -15.64 -23.75 -3.73
CA PRO A 525 -16.67 -23.03 -2.98
C PRO A 525 -18.07 -23.62 -3.15
N HIS A 526 -18.86 -23.56 -2.07
CA HIS A 526 -20.28 -23.92 -2.01
C HIS A 526 -21.12 -22.73 -1.55
N GLY A 527 -22.32 -22.59 -2.11
CA GLY A 527 -23.21 -21.45 -1.92
C GLY A 527 -22.95 -20.30 -2.91
N GLU A 528 -23.83 -19.31 -2.92
CA GLU A 528 -23.73 -18.16 -3.83
C GLU A 528 -22.93 -17.02 -3.19
N TRP A 529 -21.65 -16.89 -3.53
CA TRP A 529 -20.76 -15.85 -3.00
C TRP A 529 -21.01 -14.51 -3.70
N ASP A 530 -21.38 -13.48 -2.93
CA ASP A 530 -21.74 -12.13 -3.41
C ASP A 530 -20.76 -11.04 -2.95
N VAL A 531 -19.68 -11.43 -2.28
CA VAL A 531 -18.59 -10.56 -1.83
C VAL A 531 -17.24 -11.27 -2.03
N PRO A 532 -16.15 -10.52 -2.27
CA PRO A 532 -14.82 -11.09 -2.33
C PRO A 532 -14.41 -11.69 -0.97
N ILE A 533 -13.51 -12.67 -0.99
CA ILE A 533 -12.90 -13.24 0.22
C ILE A 533 -11.61 -12.48 0.57
N PRO A 534 -11.29 -12.27 1.86
CA PRO A 534 -10.11 -11.50 2.27
C PRO A 534 -8.78 -12.13 1.82
N ARG A 535 -8.71 -13.46 1.84
CA ARG A 535 -7.54 -14.24 1.45
C ARG A 535 -7.94 -15.63 1.01
N LEU A 536 -7.04 -16.30 0.31
CA LEU A 536 -7.10 -17.73 0.04
C LEU A 536 -5.71 -18.32 0.32
N GLY A 537 -5.56 -18.99 1.46
CA GLY A 537 -4.27 -19.46 1.91
C GLY A 537 -4.30 -20.54 2.97
N LEU A 538 -3.13 -20.84 3.51
CA LEU A 538 -2.94 -21.79 4.59
C LEU A 538 -2.46 -21.08 5.83
N ARG A 539 -3.07 -21.38 6.99
CA ARG A 539 -2.60 -20.98 8.31
C ARG A 539 -2.01 -22.17 9.04
N LEU A 540 -0.83 -21.99 9.63
CA LEU A 540 -0.20 -22.94 10.54
C LEU A 540 0.38 -22.21 11.76
N ALA A 541 0.56 -22.94 12.85
CA ALA A 541 1.23 -22.45 14.05
C ALA A 541 2.53 -23.22 14.29
N VAL A 542 3.61 -22.51 14.62
CA VAL A 542 4.96 -23.06 14.83
C VAL A 542 5.53 -22.57 16.16
N PRO A 543 6.60 -23.19 16.69
CA PRO A 543 7.19 -22.79 17.97
C PRO A 543 7.76 -21.37 17.94
N THR A 544 7.63 -20.64 19.05
CA THR A 544 8.12 -19.25 19.21
C THR A 544 9.63 -19.08 19.06
N LEU A 545 10.39 -20.15 19.23
CA LEU A 545 11.83 -20.15 18.99
C LEU A 545 12.22 -19.92 17.52
N LEU A 546 11.31 -20.09 16.55
CA LEU A 546 11.57 -19.89 15.12
C LEU A 546 11.31 -18.43 14.70
N ASP A 547 11.96 -17.48 15.38
CA ASP A 547 11.65 -16.05 15.29
C ASP A 547 12.41 -15.29 14.20
N GLN A 548 13.40 -15.93 13.55
CA GLN A 548 14.15 -15.36 12.43
C GLN A 548 13.48 -15.74 11.12
N VAL A 549 13.14 -14.76 10.30
CA VAL A 549 12.50 -14.97 9.00
C VAL A 549 13.44 -14.51 7.89
N GLU A 550 13.73 -15.40 6.95
CA GLU A 550 14.42 -15.08 5.70
C GLU A 550 13.51 -15.45 4.52
N TRP A 551 13.45 -14.63 3.48
CA TRP A 551 12.69 -14.95 2.28
C TRP A 551 13.34 -14.43 1.00
N PHE A 552 13.11 -15.12 -0.10
CA PHE A 552 13.34 -14.65 -1.46
C PHE A 552 11.99 -14.39 -2.13
N GLY A 553 11.69 -13.13 -2.43
CA GLY A 553 10.40 -12.68 -2.91
C GLY A 553 10.29 -11.16 -2.93
N GLY A 554 9.07 -10.63 -2.91
CA GLY A 554 8.82 -9.18 -2.80
C GLY A 554 9.15 -8.65 -1.40
N GLY A 555 9.79 -7.48 -1.35
CA GLY A 555 10.12 -6.81 -0.08
C GLY A 555 10.92 -5.51 -0.24
N PRO A 556 11.52 -4.99 0.84
CA PRO A 556 11.54 -5.57 2.20
C PRO A 556 10.25 -5.33 3.01
N GLY A 557 9.48 -4.31 2.65
CA GLY A 557 8.23 -3.93 3.31
C GLY A 557 7.04 -4.82 2.94
N GLU A 558 5.88 -4.50 3.47
CA GLU A 558 4.65 -5.21 3.14
C GLU A 558 4.09 -4.84 1.77
N ALA A 559 3.32 -5.76 1.19
CA ALA A 559 2.66 -5.56 -0.09
C ALA A 559 1.39 -6.44 -0.23
N TYR A 560 0.49 -5.99 -1.08
CA TYR A 560 -0.83 -6.57 -1.36
C TYR A 560 -1.13 -6.51 -2.86
N ALA A 561 -2.30 -7.02 -3.29
CA ALA A 561 -2.62 -7.15 -4.72
C ALA A 561 -2.54 -5.82 -5.50
N ASP A 562 -2.92 -4.71 -4.86
CA ASP A 562 -3.04 -3.35 -5.41
C ASP A 562 -2.13 -2.30 -4.75
N SER A 563 -1.21 -2.74 -3.87
CA SER A 563 -0.16 -1.93 -3.26
C SER A 563 1.12 -2.77 -3.20
N ARG A 564 1.93 -2.68 -4.25
CA ARG A 564 3.08 -3.57 -4.48
C ARG A 564 4.20 -3.01 -5.33
N ALA A 565 4.05 -1.83 -5.92
CA ALA A 565 5.04 -1.23 -6.80
C ALA A 565 6.41 -1.08 -6.10
N ALA A 566 6.41 -0.80 -4.80
CA ALA A 566 7.62 -0.67 -3.98
C ALA A 566 8.27 -2.01 -3.58
N ALA A 567 7.59 -3.14 -3.77
CA ALA A 567 8.14 -4.45 -3.47
C ALA A 567 9.08 -4.90 -4.59
N ARG A 568 10.40 -4.82 -4.33
CA ARG A 568 11.42 -5.38 -5.23
C ARG A 568 11.57 -6.88 -4.97
N ILE A 569 11.87 -7.66 -6.01
CA ILE A 569 12.26 -9.05 -5.82
C ILE A 569 13.70 -9.10 -5.30
N GLY A 570 13.92 -9.81 -4.20
CA GLY A 570 15.24 -9.95 -3.60
C GLY A 570 15.22 -10.89 -2.41
N ARG A 571 16.39 -11.05 -1.77
CA ARG A 571 16.53 -11.80 -0.52
C ARG A 571 16.50 -10.83 0.64
N PHE A 572 15.66 -11.13 1.62
CA PHE A 572 15.43 -10.29 2.78
C PHE A 572 15.45 -11.12 4.06
N ARG A 573 15.76 -10.46 5.17
CA ARG A 573 15.74 -11.07 6.50
C ARG A 573 15.15 -10.09 7.50
N SER A 574 14.35 -10.62 8.43
CA SER A 574 13.80 -9.89 9.57
C SER A 574 13.62 -10.82 10.77
N THR A 575 13.13 -10.28 11.87
CA THR A 575 12.53 -11.06 12.96
C THR A 575 11.00 -11.02 12.80
N VAL A 576 10.27 -11.91 13.47
CA VAL A 576 8.79 -11.84 13.46
C VAL A 576 8.30 -10.47 13.95
N ALA A 577 8.92 -9.92 14.99
CA ALA A 577 8.60 -8.57 15.46
C ALA A 577 8.89 -7.49 14.40
N GLY A 578 10.00 -7.62 13.67
CA GLY A 578 10.36 -6.70 12.59
C GLY A 578 9.55 -6.86 11.29
N LEU A 579 8.65 -7.84 11.21
CA LEU A 579 7.70 -7.96 10.09
C LEU A 579 6.41 -7.17 10.30
N GLN A 580 6.11 -6.79 11.55
CA GLN A 580 4.86 -6.13 11.91
C GLN A 580 4.91 -4.64 11.57
N THR A 581 3.82 -4.12 11.00
CA THR A 581 3.63 -2.68 10.83
C THR A 581 2.80 -2.13 11.99
N PRO A 582 3.29 -1.13 12.73
CA PRO A 582 2.65 -0.65 13.95
C PRO A 582 1.55 0.39 13.65
N TYR A 583 0.53 0.00 12.89
CA TYR A 583 -0.64 0.85 12.65
C TYR A 583 -1.26 1.31 13.98
N VAL A 584 -1.69 2.59 14.04
CA VAL A 584 -2.30 3.18 15.24
C VAL A 584 -3.53 2.37 15.69
N PHE A 585 -4.34 1.93 14.74
CA PHE A 585 -5.39 0.95 14.92
C PHE A 585 -4.91 -0.43 14.40
N PRO A 586 -4.72 -1.44 15.25
CA PRO A 586 -4.25 -2.76 14.82
C PRO A 586 -5.19 -3.40 13.79
N GLN A 587 -4.60 -3.90 12.71
CA GLN A 587 -5.30 -4.47 11.56
C GLN A 587 -4.37 -5.36 10.73
N GLU A 588 -4.87 -6.04 9.69
CA GLU A 588 -4.05 -6.84 8.78
C GLU A 588 -2.80 -6.07 8.33
N ASN A 589 -1.62 -6.70 8.45
CA ASN A 589 -0.33 -6.11 8.09
C ASN A 589 0.76 -7.16 7.86
N GLY A 590 1.89 -6.80 7.28
CA GLY A 590 3.07 -7.66 7.28
C GLY A 590 3.11 -8.74 6.18
N SER A 591 2.20 -8.71 5.21
CA SER A 591 2.24 -9.59 4.03
C SER A 591 3.50 -9.32 3.19
N ARG A 592 4.19 -10.38 2.72
CA ARG A 592 5.27 -10.31 1.71
C ARG A 592 4.82 -11.08 0.48
N ILE A 593 4.72 -10.43 -0.67
CA ILE A 593 4.19 -11.06 -1.90
C ILE A 593 5.27 -11.77 -2.71
N ASP A 594 4.82 -12.56 -3.70
CA ASP A 594 5.69 -13.23 -4.68
C ASP A 594 6.85 -14.00 -4.03
N VAL A 595 6.63 -14.59 -2.85
CA VAL A 595 7.64 -15.36 -2.13
C VAL A 595 7.81 -16.70 -2.82
N ARG A 596 9.03 -16.96 -3.32
CA ARG A 596 9.42 -18.26 -3.88
C ARG A 596 9.84 -19.22 -2.79
N ARG A 597 10.54 -18.68 -1.78
CA ARG A 597 11.08 -19.45 -0.66
C ARG A 597 11.14 -18.60 0.59
N ALA A 598 10.78 -19.18 1.72
CA ALA A 598 10.96 -18.58 3.03
C ALA A 598 11.51 -19.61 4.02
N THR A 599 12.29 -19.16 5.00
CA THR A 599 12.80 -19.98 6.09
C THR A 599 12.54 -19.29 7.41
N LEU A 600 11.93 -20.01 8.34
CA LEU A 600 11.81 -19.63 9.74
C LEU A 600 12.86 -20.41 10.53
N SER A 601 13.70 -19.74 11.31
CA SER A 601 14.82 -20.38 12.00
C SER A 601 15.00 -19.87 13.43
N GLY A 602 15.57 -20.74 14.26
CA GLY A 602 15.97 -20.44 15.63
C GLY A 602 16.02 -21.69 16.50
N GLY A 603 16.65 -21.59 17.68
CA GLY A 603 16.89 -22.75 18.56
C GLY A 603 17.61 -23.94 17.89
N GLY A 604 18.42 -23.68 16.86
CA GLY A 604 19.16 -24.71 16.11
C GLY A 604 18.32 -25.50 15.09
N ARG A 605 17.08 -25.06 14.81
CA ARG A 605 16.17 -25.68 13.85
C ARG A 605 15.71 -24.66 12.81
N SER A 606 15.33 -25.15 11.63
CA SER A 606 14.81 -24.33 10.54
C SER A 606 13.66 -25.04 9.82
N LEU A 607 12.61 -24.28 9.50
CA LEU A 607 11.46 -24.71 8.73
C LEU A 607 11.39 -23.88 7.45
N GLY A 608 11.51 -24.54 6.30
CA GLY A 608 11.45 -23.95 4.98
C GLY A 608 10.08 -24.10 4.33
N PHE A 609 9.72 -23.12 3.52
CA PHE A 609 8.52 -23.06 2.70
C PHE A 609 8.90 -22.73 1.26
N LEU A 610 8.28 -23.41 0.29
CA LEU A 610 8.54 -23.25 -1.14
C LEU A 610 7.24 -22.97 -1.89
N GLY A 611 7.25 -21.99 -2.78
CA GLY A 611 6.15 -21.68 -3.66
C GLY A 611 6.25 -22.43 -4.98
N ALA A 612 5.10 -22.83 -5.53
CA ALA A 612 4.98 -23.42 -6.85
C ALA A 612 3.85 -22.72 -7.64
N PRO A 613 4.06 -21.50 -8.18
CA PRO A 613 5.35 -20.78 -8.29
C PRO A 613 5.71 -19.84 -7.13
N SER A 614 4.72 -19.30 -6.42
CA SER A 614 4.94 -18.35 -5.33
C SER A 614 3.74 -18.34 -4.37
N PHE A 615 3.92 -17.69 -3.23
CA PHE A 615 2.86 -17.41 -2.25
C PHE A 615 3.10 -16.04 -1.60
N ALA A 616 2.10 -15.52 -0.87
CA ALA A 616 2.31 -14.41 0.05
C ALA A 616 2.57 -14.94 1.47
N LEU A 617 3.62 -14.44 2.11
CA LEU A 617 4.03 -14.85 3.45
C LEU A 617 3.58 -13.82 4.48
N THR A 618 2.97 -14.28 5.57
CA THR A 618 2.84 -13.48 6.79
C THR A 618 3.23 -14.30 8.01
N VAL A 619 3.92 -13.70 8.97
CA VAL A 619 4.30 -14.37 10.24
C VAL A 619 4.01 -13.43 11.40
N ARG A 620 3.30 -13.90 12.43
CA ARG A 620 2.89 -13.08 13.59
C ARG A 620 3.00 -13.82 14.93
N PRO A 621 3.14 -13.11 16.06
CA PRO A 621 3.01 -13.68 17.41
C PRO A 621 1.56 -13.78 17.92
N TRP A 622 0.60 -13.33 17.13
CA TRP A 622 -0.84 -13.29 17.45
C TRP A 622 -1.66 -13.81 16.27
N THR A 623 -2.91 -14.20 16.52
CA THR A 623 -3.81 -14.61 15.44
C THR A 623 -4.46 -13.41 14.74
N SER A 624 -5.08 -13.63 13.57
CA SER A 624 -5.89 -12.59 12.90
C SER A 624 -7.07 -12.15 13.77
N GLU A 625 -7.60 -13.04 14.60
CA GLU A 625 -8.69 -12.76 15.52
C GLU A 625 -8.23 -11.89 16.72
N ASP A 626 -7.03 -12.11 17.26
CA ASP A 626 -6.45 -11.22 18.28
C ASP A 626 -6.22 -9.82 17.70
N LEU A 627 -5.71 -9.76 16.47
CA LEU A 627 -5.43 -8.51 15.77
C LEU A 627 -6.72 -7.72 15.47
N ASP A 628 -7.81 -8.41 15.14
CA ASP A 628 -9.13 -7.79 14.95
C ASP A 628 -9.75 -7.28 16.27
N ALA A 629 -9.50 -7.95 17.38
CA ALA A 629 -10.06 -7.59 18.68
C ALA A 629 -9.37 -6.36 19.32
N ALA A 630 -8.11 -6.11 18.98
CA ALA A 630 -7.33 -5.00 19.50
C ALA A 630 -7.79 -3.66 18.93
N LYS A 631 -7.80 -2.62 19.77
CA LYS A 631 -8.07 -1.24 19.35
C LYS A 631 -6.81 -0.40 19.33
N HIS A 632 -5.86 -0.73 20.21
CA HIS A 632 -4.55 -0.12 20.28
C HIS A 632 -3.46 -1.20 20.27
N PRO A 633 -2.23 -0.89 19.81
CA PRO A 633 -1.11 -1.84 19.84
C PRO A 633 -0.82 -2.39 21.25
N THR A 634 -1.18 -1.64 22.30
CA THR A 634 -1.02 -2.07 23.69
C THR A 634 -1.95 -3.21 24.12
N ASP A 635 -3.04 -3.45 23.38
CA ASP A 635 -4.01 -4.52 23.62
C ASP A 635 -3.52 -5.89 23.12
N LEU A 636 -2.52 -5.91 22.23
CA LEU A 636 -1.96 -7.13 21.67
C LEU A 636 -1.13 -7.88 22.72
N VAL A 637 -1.43 -9.17 22.87
CA VAL A 637 -0.70 -10.09 23.74
C VAL A 637 -0.14 -11.22 22.88
N GLU A 638 1.18 -11.41 22.92
CA GLU A 638 1.84 -12.51 22.22
C GLU A 638 1.37 -13.87 22.75
N ARG A 639 1.16 -14.82 21.84
CA ARG A 639 0.77 -16.20 22.16
C ARG A 639 1.98 -17.11 22.33
N ASP A 640 1.72 -18.36 22.72
CA ASP A 640 2.72 -19.41 22.92
C ASP A 640 3.22 -20.06 21.61
N ARG A 641 2.73 -19.60 20.45
CA ARG A 641 3.10 -20.04 19.10
C ARG A 641 3.19 -18.83 18.17
N LEU A 642 3.94 -18.99 17.08
CA LEU A 642 3.92 -18.07 15.94
C LEU A 642 2.94 -18.57 14.90
N TYR A 643 2.16 -17.67 14.32
CA TYR A 643 1.18 -17.97 13.28
C TYR A 643 1.75 -17.57 11.92
N VAL A 644 1.84 -18.53 11.02
CA VAL A 644 2.33 -18.37 9.65
C VAL A 644 1.14 -18.49 8.71
N ASN A 645 1.01 -17.53 7.80
CA ASN A 645 0.11 -17.62 6.66
C ASN A 645 0.91 -17.74 5.37
N LEU A 646 0.50 -18.69 4.53
CA LEU A 646 1.05 -18.97 3.20
C LEU A 646 -0.10 -18.85 2.20
N ASP A 647 -0.28 -17.67 1.62
CA ASP A 647 -1.45 -17.35 0.80
C ASP A 647 -1.18 -17.54 -0.69
N ALA A 648 -2.09 -18.23 -1.36
CA ALA A 648 -2.09 -18.28 -2.82
C ALA A 648 -2.55 -16.95 -3.42
N ALA A 649 -3.48 -16.26 -2.74
CA ALA A 649 -4.00 -14.96 -3.15
C ALA A 649 -4.50 -14.14 -1.96
N LEU A 650 -4.43 -12.82 -2.12
CA LEU A 650 -4.92 -11.83 -1.17
C LEU A 650 -5.88 -10.89 -1.89
N HIS A 651 -6.94 -10.47 -1.20
CA HIS A 651 -7.74 -9.33 -1.63
C HIS A 651 -6.89 -8.05 -1.57
N GLY A 652 -7.15 -7.11 -2.49
CA GLY A 652 -6.59 -5.76 -2.41
C GLY A 652 -6.99 -5.00 -1.14
N LEU A 653 -6.44 -3.80 -1.02
CA LEU A 653 -6.67 -2.87 0.07
C LEU A 653 -7.67 -1.78 -0.33
N GLY A 654 -7.57 -1.26 -1.56
CA GLY A 654 -8.33 -0.09 -2.00
C GLY A 654 -8.10 1.13 -1.10
N SER A 655 -9.09 2.00 -1.02
CA SER A 655 -9.13 3.18 -0.14
C SER A 655 -10.54 3.44 0.38
N ALA A 656 -11.34 2.39 0.62
CA ALA A 656 -12.77 2.51 0.95
C ALA A 656 -13.08 3.16 2.33
N SER A 657 -12.06 3.40 3.15
CA SER A 657 -12.17 4.28 4.32
C SER A 657 -12.64 5.69 3.93
N CYS A 658 -12.19 6.22 2.78
CA CYS A 658 -12.80 7.34 2.06
C CYS A 658 -12.41 7.31 0.58
N GLY A 659 -13.38 7.10 -0.31
CA GLY A 659 -13.15 6.96 -1.75
C GLY A 659 -13.18 5.52 -2.25
N PRO A 660 -12.55 5.23 -3.40
CA PRO A 660 -12.74 3.95 -4.09
C PRO A 660 -12.37 2.73 -3.25
N GLY A 661 -13.21 1.70 -3.33
CA GLY A 661 -12.86 0.36 -2.85
C GLY A 661 -11.87 -0.36 -3.75
N VAL A 662 -11.68 -1.66 -3.49
CA VAL A 662 -10.78 -2.49 -4.29
C VAL A 662 -11.28 -2.60 -5.73
N LEU A 663 -10.42 -2.22 -6.67
CA LEU A 663 -10.73 -2.27 -8.11
C LEU A 663 -10.96 -3.71 -8.58
N PRO A 664 -11.80 -3.94 -9.59
CA PRO A 664 -12.22 -5.28 -10.01
C PRO A 664 -11.08 -6.29 -10.24
N GLN A 665 -9.96 -5.86 -10.83
CA GLN A 665 -8.81 -6.73 -11.11
C GLN A 665 -8.04 -7.19 -9.86
N TYR A 666 -8.31 -6.60 -8.70
CA TYR A 666 -7.68 -6.93 -7.41
C TYR A 666 -8.68 -7.54 -6.42
N ARG A 667 -9.92 -7.80 -6.86
CA ARG A 667 -10.92 -8.52 -6.06
C ARG A 667 -10.60 -10.01 -6.08
N LEU A 668 -10.64 -10.62 -4.89
CA LEU A 668 -10.43 -12.05 -4.76
C LEU A 668 -11.79 -12.72 -4.65
N GLU A 669 -12.33 -13.15 -5.78
CA GLU A 669 -13.63 -13.84 -5.83
C GLU A 669 -13.49 -15.30 -5.39
N ALA A 670 -14.50 -15.83 -4.70
CA ALA A 670 -14.53 -17.24 -4.33
C ALA A 670 -14.78 -18.11 -5.57
N GLN A 671 -13.75 -18.79 -6.05
CA GLN A 671 -13.82 -19.66 -7.23
C GLN A 671 -13.00 -20.95 -7.04
N PRO A 672 -13.32 -22.03 -7.78
CA PRO A 672 -12.50 -23.23 -7.79
C PRO A 672 -11.03 -22.91 -8.09
N THR A 673 -10.14 -23.27 -7.17
CA THR A 673 -8.73 -22.89 -7.22
C THR A 673 -7.87 -24.06 -6.76
N ALA A 674 -6.69 -24.23 -7.35
CA ALA A 674 -5.68 -25.16 -6.86
C ALA A 674 -4.34 -24.44 -6.69
N PHE A 675 -3.63 -24.73 -5.60
CA PHE A 675 -2.30 -24.16 -5.35
C PHE A 675 -1.42 -25.17 -4.62
N THR A 676 -0.10 -25.05 -4.79
CA THR A 676 0.88 -26.00 -4.28
C THR A 676 1.95 -25.30 -3.45
N ILE A 677 2.24 -25.83 -2.26
CA ILE A 677 3.24 -25.33 -1.32
C ILE A 677 4.15 -26.48 -0.89
N GLY A 678 5.47 -26.26 -0.91
CA GLY A 678 6.46 -27.17 -0.38
C GLY A 678 6.84 -26.81 1.06
N PHE A 679 7.14 -27.83 1.86
CA PHE A 679 7.58 -27.74 3.24
C PHE A 679 8.85 -28.57 3.41
N GLU A 680 9.85 -28.04 4.11
CA GLU A 680 11.08 -28.78 4.39
C GLU A 680 11.61 -28.46 5.79
N ALA A 681 12.02 -29.48 6.53
CA ALA A 681 12.79 -29.29 7.75
C ALA A 681 14.28 -29.26 7.39
N ILE A 682 14.95 -28.15 7.68
CA ILE A 682 16.36 -27.96 7.34
C ILE A 682 17.19 -28.24 8.60
N HIS A 683 17.94 -29.35 8.58
CA HIS A 683 18.90 -29.70 9.63
C HIS A 683 20.30 -29.15 9.28
N PRO A 684 21.04 -28.57 10.25
CA PRO A 684 22.42 -28.11 10.03
C PRO A 684 23.37 -29.21 9.51
N GLU A 685 23.07 -30.48 9.80
CA GLU A 685 23.86 -31.63 9.37
C GLU A 685 23.60 -32.04 7.90
N TRP A 686 22.60 -31.44 7.23
CA TRP A 686 22.21 -31.77 5.85
C TRP A 686 22.60 -30.70 4.82
N SER A 687 23.09 -29.53 5.25
CA SER A 687 23.56 -28.45 4.36
C SER A 687 25.04 -28.59 3.95
N GLY A 688 25.57 -29.82 3.97
CA GLY A 688 26.96 -30.13 3.69
C GLY A 688 27.11 -31.34 2.78
N GLN A 689 26.43 -31.33 1.63
CA GLN A 689 26.80 -32.13 0.45
C GLN A 689 26.61 -31.31 -0.82
#